data_AF-A0A1C6K546-F1
#
_entry.id   AF-A0A1C6K546-F1
#
_cell.length_a   1.000
_cell.length_b   1.000
_cell.length_c   1.000
_cell.angle_alpha   90.00
_cell.angle_beta   90.00
_cell.angle_gamma   90.00
#
_symmetry.space_group_name_H-M   'P 1'
#
loop_
_entity.id
_entity.type
_entity.pdbx_description
1 polymer ?
#
loop_
_entity_poly.entity_id
_entity_poly.type
_entity_poly.pdbx_seq_one_letter_code
_entity_poly.pdbx_strand_id
1 'polypeptide(L)'
;MVKIEQTGGRLTEEEILHGKEDAYGIYQVNRKGAGRDYAFLSFDSLRSKGKVPERTEYQLVYSDILGADENRDSLFTKFNIAHPDDFTGHSLSVSDIILIKRNGKVNVSYVDMIGFVPLPDFYKEPSLRVVEQITESTKGFTAEGHFGTWHSIQMQEFHNEKFFQMRHDEFGKQVADIIVNEQGQVIAEDLWHGFSPEAMKLIGEYLLDKSLHDKKEAAYILSADKGYFLIHETDEGYDYTFYDQEYQELDGGIYDNLDVSLKEAIEDILNDAGETIENIKETDYEKLEQEIEEAEEAGLLESVIQESKRRLQEGDVALTSEVYYEEKSLNGMSRADIEEIVLSQAQIILDELGLHDEVELIGARVYGSRSREGLYRPDSDIDVALSYEGTISEDTFFNYLKEDMLYARNIPIDINPIRKEKSGTLSEYMQRAEYYLDEMEIKNFAIEVDSLARSYDNLYVYKTMSQEEAADAITEDILHKKSDYIKDFLKATEKSETESDVKKGKDMFIQMEKLERLSIFEREPETIPEVDFYVAECSEFPTLGEYYDGLTLAEAIAIYEKIPGERLNGVKGIGIDLHFPDDDMYSGKCDLLAGGRICREMLDAVPRYKENREVRKAVKYLENHFNKKEELSLSKPKKQEQAPRL
;
A
#
# COMPACT_ATOMS: atom_id res chain seq x y z
N MET A 1 0.72 -46.90 -55.32
CA MET A 1 2.03 -46.42 -54.84
C MET A 1 2.43 -45.22 -55.69
N VAL A 2 2.24 -44.02 -55.15
CA VAL A 2 2.72 -42.78 -55.79
C VAL A 2 4.21 -42.67 -55.46
N LYS A 3 5.07 -42.63 -56.48
CA LYS A 3 6.49 -42.33 -56.30
C LYS A 3 6.61 -40.86 -55.92
N ILE A 4 7.06 -40.58 -54.69
CA ILE A 4 7.39 -39.24 -54.22
C ILE A 4 8.90 -39.07 -54.43
N GLU A 5 9.30 -38.09 -55.24
CA GLU A 5 10.70 -37.83 -55.60
C GLU A 5 11.49 -37.29 -54.40
N GLN A 6 12.64 -37.90 -54.10
CA GLN A 6 13.65 -37.34 -53.20
C GLN A 6 14.38 -36.22 -53.93
N THR A 7 14.57 -35.07 -53.27
CA THR A 7 15.17 -33.87 -53.90
C THR A 7 16.59 -33.55 -53.41
N GLY A 8 17.15 -34.27 -52.44
CA GLY A 8 18.53 -34.04 -52.00
C GLY A 8 19.00 -34.81 -50.76
N GLY A 9 18.90 -36.15 -50.75
CA GLY A 9 19.39 -36.98 -49.64
C GLY A 9 20.40 -38.03 -50.09
N ARG A 10 21.35 -38.41 -49.22
CA ARG A 10 22.35 -39.46 -49.50
C ARG A 10 21.78 -40.88 -49.32
N LEU A 11 20.64 -41.00 -48.65
CA LEU A 11 19.96 -42.28 -48.35
C LEU A 11 18.48 -42.22 -48.74
N THR A 12 17.96 -43.30 -49.30
CA THR A 12 16.52 -43.53 -49.47
C THR A 12 15.84 -43.73 -48.11
N GLU A 13 14.54 -43.44 -48.01
CA GLU A 13 13.79 -43.74 -46.78
C GLU A 13 13.90 -45.22 -46.38
N GLU A 14 13.93 -46.13 -47.36
CA GLU A 14 14.10 -47.57 -47.14
C GLU A 14 15.50 -47.89 -46.59
N GLU A 15 16.54 -47.21 -47.06
CA GLU A 15 17.91 -47.33 -46.53
C GLU A 15 18.04 -46.78 -45.11
N ILE A 16 17.34 -45.68 -44.77
CA ILE A 16 17.31 -45.16 -43.40
C ILE A 16 16.63 -46.18 -42.49
N LEU A 17 15.43 -46.65 -42.84
CA LEU A 17 14.64 -47.55 -42.00
C LEU A 17 15.26 -48.94 -41.86
N HIS A 18 15.75 -49.53 -42.94
CA HIS A 18 16.19 -50.93 -42.99
C HIS A 18 17.70 -51.15 -43.19
N GLY A 19 18.47 -50.08 -43.42
CA GLY A 19 19.93 -50.15 -43.55
C GLY A 19 20.64 -50.60 -42.27
N LYS A 20 21.94 -50.88 -42.37
CA LYS A 20 22.75 -51.30 -41.21
C LYS A 20 23.30 -50.15 -40.39
N GLU A 21 23.37 -48.97 -40.98
CA GLU A 21 24.02 -47.80 -40.38
C GLU A 21 22.99 -46.95 -39.59
N ASP A 22 23.50 -46.19 -38.63
CA ASP A 22 22.72 -45.18 -37.93
C ASP A 22 22.52 -43.98 -38.87
N ALA A 23 21.30 -43.48 -38.96
CA ALA A 23 20.91 -42.53 -40.01
C ALA A 23 19.80 -41.60 -39.52
N TYR A 24 19.66 -40.45 -40.17
CA TYR A 24 18.54 -39.54 -39.94
C TYR A 24 17.87 -39.11 -41.24
N GLY A 25 16.62 -38.67 -41.12
CA GLY A 25 15.83 -38.11 -42.21
C GLY A 25 15.06 -36.89 -41.77
N ILE A 26 15.03 -35.86 -42.62
CA ILE A 26 14.26 -34.63 -42.44
C ILE A 26 13.07 -34.66 -43.39
N TYR A 27 11.88 -34.57 -42.84
CA TYR A 27 10.62 -34.60 -43.57
C TYR A 27 9.91 -33.26 -43.43
N GLN A 28 9.45 -32.71 -44.55
CA GLN A 28 8.68 -31.46 -44.58
C GLN A 28 7.33 -31.69 -45.22
N VAL A 29 6.35 -30.89 -44.80
CA VAL A 29 4.98 -30.98 -45.32
C VAL A 29 4.96 -30.75 -46.83
N ASN A 30 4.31 -31.63 -47.57
CA ASN A 30 4.07 -31.41 -48.99
C ASN A 30 3.03 -30.29 -49.18
N ARG A 31 3.50 -29.07 -49.39
CA ARG A 31 2.65 -27.86 -49.55
C ARG A 31 1.67 -27.93 -50.73
N LYS A 32 1.84 -28.88 -51.65
CA LYS A 32 0.93 -29.11 -52.79
C LYS A 32 -0.12 -30.20 -52.51
N GLY A 33 -0.05 -30.88 -51.36
CA GLY A 33 -0.93 -31.96 -50.95
C GLY A 33 -1.89 -31.59 -49.81
N ALA A 34 -2.59 -32.60 -49.28
CA ALA A 34 -3.58 -32.45 -48.21
C ALA A 34 -2.96 -31.99 -46.87
N GLY A 35 -1.66 -32.23 -46.65
CA GLY A 35 -0.92 -31.75 -45.48
C GLY A 35 -0.69 -30.23 -45.44
N ARG A 36 -1.05 -29.46 -46.48
CA ARG A 36 -0.86 -27.99 -46.49
C ARG A 36 -1.45 -27.31 -45.24
N ASP A 37 -2.55 -27.84 -44.71
CA ASP A 37 -3.20 -27.32 -43.52
C ASP A 37 -2.36 -27.48 -42.23
N TYR A 38 -1.27 -28.26 -42.26
CA TYR A 38 -0.44 -28.56 -41.08
C TYR A 38 0.72 -27.59 -40.93
N ALA A 39 1.07 -26.91 -42.02
CA ALA A 39 2.23 -26.02 -42.05
C ALA A 39 2.14 -25.01 -40.91
N PHE A 40 3.19 -24.97 -40.08
CA PHE A 40 3.32 -24.08 -38.92
C PHE A 40 2.28 -24.26 -37.82
N LEU A 41 1.49 -25.35 -37.83
CA LEU A 41 0.64 -25.67 -36.69
C LEU A 41 1.45 -26.39 -35.62
N SER A 42 1.30 -25.97 -34.36
CA SER A 42 1.76 -26.78 -33.24
C SER A 42 1.09 -28.16 -33.25
N PHE A 43 1.70 -29.14 -32.59
CA PHE A 43 1.13 -30.49 -32.55
C PHE A 43 -0.27 -30.48 -31.91
N ASP A 44 -0.47 -29.66 -30.87
CA ASP A 44 -1.77 -29.46 -30.24
C ASP A 44 -2.78 -28.73 -31.13
N SER A 45 -2.35 -27.73 -31.91
CA SER A 45 -3.20 -27.07 -32.90
C SER A 45 -3.64 -28.02 -34.01
N LEU A 46 -2.80 -28.98 -34.38
CA LEU A 46 -3.12 -30.02 -35.34
C LEU A 46 -4.13 -31.03 -34.76
N ARG A 47 -3.92 -31.46 -33.50
CA ARG A 47 -4.82 -32.37 -32.78
C ARG A 47 -6.19 -31.79 -32.49
N SER A 48 -6.26 -30.52 -32.08
CA SER A 48 -7.54 -29.83 -31.82
C SER A 48 -8.43 -29.74 -33.06
N LYS A 49 -7.82 -29.79 -34.25
CA LYS A 49 -8.52 -29.90 -35.55
C LYS A 49 -8.88 -31.35 -35.91
N GLY A 50 -8.69 -32.30 -35.02
CA GLY A 50 -8.97 -33.72 -35.21
C GLY A 50 -8.04 -34.39 -36.21
N LYS A 51 -6.83 -33.86 -36.43
CA LYS A 51 -5.86 -34.37 -37.39
C LYS A 51 -4.57 -34.82 -36.68
N VAL A 52 -3.79 -35.67 -37.34
CA VAL A 52 -2.45 -36.12 -36.91
C VAL A 52 -1.51 -36.13 -38.11
N PRO A 53 -0.18 -36.00 -37.93
CA PRO A 53 0.77 -36.03 -39.05
C PRO A 53 0.73 -37.37 -39.80
N GLU A 54 0.27 -37.37 -41.05
CA GLU A 54 0.24 -38.59 -41.88
C GLU A 54 1.48 -38.69 -42.76
N ARG A 55 2.16 -39.83 -42.75
CA ARG A 55 3.39 -40.03 -43.54
C ARG A 55 3.20 -39.67 -45.02
N THR A 56 2.06 -39.99 -45.62
CA THR A 56 1.74 -39.71 -47.03
C THR A 56 1.69 -38.22 -47.38
N GLU A 57 1.59 -37.34 -46.38
CA GLU A 57 1.49 -35.89 -46.55
C GLU A 57 2.84 -35.17 -46.39
N TYR A 58 3.89 -35.93 -46.07
CA TYR A 58 5.24 -35.45 -45.88
C TYR A 58 6.18 -35.91 -47.01
N GLN A 59 7.17 -35.09 -47.32
CA GLN A 59 8.24 -35.39 -48.26
C GLN A 59 9.57 -35.48 -47.50
N LEU A 60 10.35 -36.54 -47.76
CA LEU A 60 11.73 -36.64 -47.29
C LEU A 60 12.58 -35.65 -48.10
N VAL A 61 13.02 -34.56 -47.48
CA VAL A 61 13.78 -33.49 -48.14
C VAL A 61 15.29 -33.66 -47.98
N TYR A 62 15.74 -34.36 -46.93
CA TYR A 62 17.15 -34.62 -46.69
C TYR A 62 17.37 -35.88 -45.84
N SER A 63 18.49 -36.55 -46.04
CA SER A 63 18.91 -37.71 -45.25
C SER A 63 20.42 -37.93 -45.31
N ASP A 64 21.00 -38.41 -44.22
CA ASP A 64 22.42 -38.79 -44.14
C ASP A 64 22.65 -39.79 -43.00
N ILE A 65 23.89 -40.26 -42.88
CA ILE A 65 24.39 -41.04 -41.76
C ILE A 65 24.45 -40.16 -40.51
N LEU A 66 23.98 -40.72 -39.40
CA LEU A 66 23.93 -40.05 -38.10
C LEU A 66 25.30 -40.13 -37.43
N GLY A 67 25.88 -38.97 -37.11
CA GLY A 67 27.11 -38.88 -36.33
C GLY A 67 26.95 -39.44 -34.91
N ALA A 68 28.07 -39.80 -34.28
CA ALA A 68 28.09 -40.36 -32.93
C ALA A 68 27.45 -39.43 -31.90
N ASP A 69 27.65 -38.11 -32.05
CA ASP A 69 27.17 -37.08 -31.14
C ASP A 69 25.91 -36.36 -31.64
N GLU A 70 25.38 -36.71 -32.83
CA GLU A 70 24.20 -36.04 -33.38
C GLU A 70 22.92 -36.48 -32.65
N ASN A 71 22.05 -35.54 -32.31
CA ASN A 71 20.75 -35.75 -31.68
C ASN A 71 19.70 -34.79 -32.28
N ARG A 72 18.48 -34.76 -31.75
CA ARG A 72 17.39 -33.92 -32.30
C ARG A 72 17.76 -32.44 -32.27
N ASP A 73 18.34 -31.96 -31.17
CA ASP A 73 18.74 -30.57 -30.98
C ASP A 73 19.89 -30.19 -31.91
N SER A 74 20.92 -31.05 -32.04
CA SER A 74 22.04 -30.77 -32.94
C SER A 74 21.61 -30.77 -34.40
N LEU A 75 20.67 -31.65 -34.79
CA LEU A 75 20.09 -31.66 -36.14
C LEU A 75 19.23 -30.41 -36.35
N PHE A 76 18.45 -29.99 -35.36
CA PHE A 76 17.69 -28.74 -35.41
C PHE A 76 18.60 -27.53 -35.64
N THR A 77 19.67 -27.41 -34.87
CA THR A 77 20.69 -26.35 -35.06
C THR A 77 21.33 -26.43 -36.45
N LYS A 78 21.70 -27.63 -36.90
CA LYS A 78 22.33 -27.85 -38.22
C LYS A 78 21.44 -27.37 -39.35
N PHE A 79 20.15 -27.72 -39.37
CA PHE A 79 19.22 -27.30 -40.43
C PHE A 79 18.51 -25.96 -40.15
N ASN A 80 19.02 -25.14 -39.23
CA ASN A 80 18.59 -23.75 -39.05
C ASN A 80 19.74 -22.76 -39.23
N ILE A 81 20.94 -23.11 -38.76
CA ILE A 81 22.10 -22.21 -38.71
C ILE A 81 23.17 -22.60 -39.74
N ALA A 82 23.40 -23.90 -39.95
CA ALA A 82 24.54 -24.43 -40.72
C ALA A 82 24.10 -25.51 -41.72
N HIS A 83 23.19 -25.14 -42.64
CA HIS A 83 22.61 -26.06 -43.62
C HIS A 83 23.71 -26.76 -44.45
N PRO A 84 23.57 -28.09 -44.71
CA PRO A 84 24.39 -28.76 -45.72
C PRO A 84 24.25 -28.11 -47.10
N ASP A 85 25.33 -28.06 -47.88
CA ASP A 85 25.35 -27.42 -49.21
C ASP A 85 24.34 -28.04 -50.20
N ASP A 86 23.99 -29.32 -50.02
CA ASP A 86 23.03 -30.09 -50.82
C ASP A 86 21.62 -30.15 -50.21
N PHE A 87 21.36 -29.39 -49.13
CA PHE A 87 20.04 -29.27 -48.53
C PHE A 87 19.09 -28.46 -49.41
N THR A 88 17.97 -29.07 -49.82
CA THR A 88 16.97 -28.46 -50.73
C THR A 88 15.65 -28.10 -50.04
N GLY A 89 15.53 -28.40 -48.75
CA GLY A 89 14.36 -28.04 -47.92
C GLY A 89 14.44 -26.60 -47.39
N HIS A 90 13.42 -26.18 -46.64
CA HIS A 90 13.50 -24.96 -45.83
C HIS A 90 14.12 -25.26 -44.45
N SER A 91 14.48 -24.22 -43.72
CA SER A 91 14.94 -24.36 -42.34
C SER A 91 13.93 -25.12 -41.48
N LEU A 92 14.42 -25.92 -40.53
CA LEU A 92 13.58 -26.75 -39.66
C LEU A 92 12.63 -25.87 -38.85
N SER A 93 11.33 -26.10 -39.02
CA SER A 93 10.27 -25.27 -38.44
C SER A 93 9.15 -26.10 -37.87
N VAL A 94 8.26 -25.46 -37.09
CA VAL A 94 7.04 -26.08 -36.58
C VAL A 94 6.31 -26.78 -37.73
N SER A 95 5.91 -28.03 -37.50
CA SER A 95 5.32 -28.98 -38.46
C SER A 95 6.26 -29.88 -39.24
N ASP A 96 7.57 -29.66 -39.18
CA ASP A 96 8.54 -30.59 -39.77
C ASP A 96 8.72 -31.85 -38.92
N ILE A 97 9.30 -32.90 -39.49
CA ILE A 97 9.52 -34.19 -38.83
C ILE A 97 10.97 -34.60 -38.92
N ILE A 98 11.53 -34.99 -37.78
CA ILE A 98 12.88 -35.55 -37.66
C ILE A 98 12.75 -37.05 -37.37
N LEU A 99 13.39 -37.86 -38.21
CA LEU A 99 13.58 -39.27 -37.96
C LEU A 99 15.03 -39.53 -37.58
N ILE A 100 15.25 -40.26 -36.49
CA ILE A 100 16.57 -40.74 -36.06
C ILE A 100 16.53 -42.24 -35.89
N LYS A 101 17.44 -42.94 -36.57
CA LYS A 101 17.73 -44.35 -36.32
C LYS A 101 19.09 -44.48 -35.65
N ARG A 102 19.09 -45.11 -34.47
CA ARG A 102 20.31 -45.40 -33.70
C ARG A 102 20.26 -46.80 -33.12
N ASN A 103 21.30 -47.60 -33.34
CA ASN A 103 21.41 -49.00 -32.90
C ASN A 103 20.18 -49.84 -33.31
N GLY A 104 19.65 -49.60 -34.52
CA GLY A 104 18.47 -50.28 -35.03
C GLY A 104 17.12 -49.80 -34.47
N LYS A 105 17.09 -48.87 -33.50
CA LYS A 105 15.86 -48.24 -33.00
C LYS A 105 15.54 -46.99 -33.80
N VAL A 106 14.31 -46.91 -34.33
CA VAL A 106 13.80 -45.74 -35.06
C VAL A 106 12.96 -44.89 -34.11
N ASN A 107 13.27 -43.60 -34.01
CA ASN A 107 12.49 -42.60 -33.30
C ASN A 107 12.10 -41.52 -34.29
N VAL A 108 10.83 -41.15 -34.30
CA VAL A 108 10.29 -40.09 -35.15
C VAL A 108 9.76 -39.01 -34.23
N SER A 109 10.06 -37.76 -34.50
CA SER A 109 9.57 -36.62 -33.71
C SER A 109 9.03 -35.52 -34.63
N TYR A 110 7.93 -34.91 -34.21
CA TYR A 110 7.38 -33.69 -34.77
C TYR A 110 8.12 -32.49 -34.17
N VAL A 111 8.50 -31.53 -34.99
CA VAL A 111 9.07 -30.25 -34.54
C VAL A 111 7.90 -29.36 -34.13
N ASP A 112 7.85 -29.00 -32.85
CA ASP A 112 6.78 -28.17 -32.29
C ASP A 112 7.29 -26.78 -31.90
N MET A 113 6.41 -25.91 -31.40
CA MET A 113 6.78 -24.57 -30.92
C MET A 113 7.84 -24.63 -29.82
N ILE A 114 7.79 -25.65 -28.96
CA ILE A 114 8.80 -25.93 -27.94
C ILE A 114 9.18 -27.41 -28.04
N GLY A 115 10.44 -27.68 -28.39
CA GLY A 115 11.00 -29.03 -28.43
C GLY A 115 10.43 -29.94 -29.52
N PHE A 116 10.39 -31.25 -29.23
CA PHE A 116 10.01 -32.27 -30.20
C PHE A 116 9.00 -33.25 -29.62
N VAL A 117 7.86 -33.42 -30.29
CA VAL A 117 6.82 -34.36 -29.86
C VAL A 117 7.07 -35.75 -30.49
N PRO A 118 7.20 -36.83 -29.71
CA PRO A 118 7.36 -38.18 -30.26
C PRO A 118 6.18 -38.63 -31.14
N LEU A 119 6.49 -39.22 -32.30
CA LEU A 119 5.51 -39.79 -33.24
C LEU A 119 5.72 -41.32 -33.41
N PRO A 120 5.48 -42.15 -32.38
CA PRO A 120 5.72 -43.59 -32.43
C PRO A 120 4.89 -44.31 -33.51
N ASP A 121 3.78 -43.70 -33.91
CA ASP A 121 2.85 -44.27 -34.89
C ASP A 121 3.00 -43.70 -36.29
N PHE A 122 4.02 -42.88 -36.57
CA PHE A 122 4.15 -42.16 -37.85
C PHE A 122 4.13 -43.06 -39.09
N TYR A 123 4.50 -44.34 -38.95
CA TYR A 123 4.47 -45.33 -40.01
C TYR A 123 3.31 -46.35 -39.90
N LYS A 124 2.44 -46.26 -38.88
CA LYS A 124 1.26 -47.12 -38.71
C LYS A 124 0.06 -46.61 -39.51
N GLU A 125 -0.88 -47.47 -39.86
CA GLU A 125 -2.09 -47.06 -40.61
C GLU A 125 -3.01 -46.11 -39.79
N PRO A 126 -3.69 -45.14 -40.43
CA PRO A 126 -4.51 -44.12 -39.74
C PRO A 126 -5.59 -44.68 -38.80
N SER A 127 -6.16 -45.84 -39.11
CA SER A 127 -7.18 -46.51 -38.28
C SER A 127 -6.66 -47.01 -36.92
N LEU A 128 -5.35 -46.94 -36.68
CA LEU A 128 -4.70 -47.33 -35.42
C LEU A 128 -4.21 -46.12 -34.59
N ARG A 129 -4.44 -44.88 -35.04
CA ARG A 129 -3.94 -43.65 -34.40
C ARG A 129 -5.07 -42.85 -33.77
N VAL A 130 -5.38 -43.12 -32.50
CA VAL A 130 -6.17 -42.21 -31.66
C VAL A 130 -5.21 -41.68 -30.60
N VAL A 131 -4.98 -40.36 -30.55
CA VAL A 131 -4.30 -39.74 -29.41
C VAL A 131 -5.32 -39.62 -28.29
N GLU A 132 -5.50 -40.69 -27.52
CA GLU A 132 -6.35 -40.66 -26.33
C GLU A 132 -5.74 -39.68 -25.33
N GLN A 133 -6.49 -38.63 -24.95
CA GLN A 133 -6.17 -37.86 -23.74
C GLN A 133 -6.06 -38.83 -22.56
N ILE A 134 -5.16 -38.55 -21.61
CA ILE A 134 -5.11 -39.37 -20.39
C ILE A 134 -6.43 -39.17 -19.64
N THR A 135 -7.08 -40.29 -19.37
CA THR A 135 -8.32 -40.38 -18.59
C THR A 135 -8.14 -41.43 -17.51
N GLU A 136 -9.08 -41.51 -16.57
CA GLU A 136 -9.10 -42.57 -15.56
C GLU A 136 -9.19 -43.99 -16.16
N SER A 137 -9.58 -44.11 -17.44
CA SER A 137 -9.71 -45.39 -18.14
C SER A 137 -8.52 -45.75 -19.04
N THR A 138 -7.52 -44.87 -19.13
CA THR A 138 -6.37 -45.03 -20.03
C THR A 138 -5.54 -46.27 -19.68
N LYS A 139 -5.22 -47.06 -20.71
CA LYS A 139 -4.37 -48.27 -20.64
C LYS A 139 -3.46 -48.32 -21.86
N GLY A 140 -2.30 -48.96 -21.74
CA GLY A 140 -1.39 -49.08 -22.88
C GLY A 140 -0.65 -47.77 -23.24
N PHE A 141 -0.66 -46.77 -22.35
CA PHE A 141 -0.02 -45.48 -22.57
C PHE A 141 1.50 -45.62 -22.51
N THR A 142 2.22 -44.99 -23.44
CA THR A 142 3.69 -44.92 -23.42
C THR A 142 4.13 -43.54 -22.93
N ALA A 143 4.79 -43.49 -21.77
CA ALA A 143 5.34 -42.26 -21.21
C ALA A 143 6.73 -41.97 -21.81
N GLU A 144 7.02 -40.71 -22.12
CA GLU A 144 8.34 -40.29 -22.60
C GLU A 144 9.43 -40.60 -21.55
N GLY A 145 10.59 -41.09 -21.98
CA GLY A 145 11.69 -41.48 -21.09
C GLY A 145 11.50 -42.82 -20.35
N HIS A 146 10.28 -43.35 -20.32
CA HIS A 146 9.92 -44.56 -19.56
C HIS A 146 9.61 -45.74 -20.48
N PHE A 147 10.03 -46.95 -20.08
CA PHE A 147 9.83 -48.15 -20.91
C PHE A 147 8.46 -48.78 -20.66
N GLY A 148 8.02 -49.60 -21.63
CA GLY A 148 6.77 -50.34 -21.53
C GLY A 148 5.53 -49.46 -21.66
N THR A 149 4.41 -49.98 -21.16
CA THR A 149 3.12 -49.31 -21.21
C THR A 149 2.53 -49.17 -19.81
N TRP A 150 1.67 -48.17 -19.65
CA TRP A 150 1.15 -47.71 -18.38
C TRP A 150 -0.37 -47.56 -18.43
N HIS A 151 -1.03 -47.76 -17.29
CA HIS A 151 -2.46 -47.50 -17.12
C HIS A 151 -2.71 -46.55 -15.96
N SER A 152 -3.77 -45.76 -16.07
CA SER A 152 -4.22 -44.90 -14.98
C SER A 152 -4.75 -45.74 -13.81
N ILE A 153 -4.37 -45.36 -12.59
CA ILE A 153 -4.86 -45.99 -11.36
C ILE A 153 -5.57 -45.02 -10.42
N GLN A 154 -5.30 -43.73 -10.54
CA GLN A 154 -5.91 -42.67 -9.75
C GLN A 154 -5.79 -41.33 -10.49
N MET A 155 -6.77 -40.44 -10.30
CA MET A 155 -6.74 -39.05 -10.76
C MET A 155 -6.91 -38.10 -9.57
N GLN A 156 -6.22 -36.96 -9.61
CA GLN A 156 -6.47 -35.82 -8.74
C GLN A 156 -6.48 -34.53 -9.55
N GLU A 157 -7.25 -33.56 -9.10
CA GLU A 157 -7.40 -32.25 -9.74
C GLU A 157 -6.85 -31.15 -8.84
N PHE A 158 -6.00 -30.29 -9.40
CA PHE A 158 -5.43 -29.12 -8.73
C PHE A 158 -5.52 -27.93 -9.69
N HIS A 159 -6.03 -26.78 -9.22
CA HIS A 159 -6.19 -25.57 -10.04
C HIS A 159 -6.85 -25.80 -11.42
N ASN A 160 -7.89 -26.65 -11.47
CA ASN A 160 -8.59 -27.07 -12.70
C ASN A 160 -7.75 -27.87 -13.71
N GLU A 161 -6.60 -28.42 -13.31
CA GLU A 161 -5.81 -29.38 -14.09
C GLU A 161 -5.86 -30.77 -13.46
N LYS A 162 -6.02 -31.80 -14.30
CA LYS A 162 -6.05 -33.19 -13.85
C LYS A 162 -4.71 -33.87 -14.03
N PHE A 163 -4.30 -34.56 -12.97
CA PHE A 163 -3.09 -35.34 -12.89
C PHE A 163 -3.46 -36.81 -12.63
N PHE A 164 -2.80 -37.72 -13.33
CA PHE A 164 -3.08 -39.14 -13.30
C PHE A 164 -1.86 -39.89 -12.80
N GLN A 165 -2.04 -40.66 -11.73
CA GLN A 165 -1.05 -41.63 -11.32
C GLN A 165 -1.13 -42.84 -12.26
N MET A 166 0.01 -43.19 -12.84
CA MET A 166 0.14 -44.23 -13.86
C MET A 166 0.97 -45.39 -13.31
N ARG A 167 0.49 -46.62 -13.53
CA ARG A 167 1.16 -47.85 -13.14
C ARG A 167 1.57 -48.66 -14.36
N HIS A 168 2.76 -49.25 -14.31
CA HIS A 168 3.26 -50.10 -15.38
C HIS A 168 2.36 -51.33 -15.59
N ASP A 169 1.98 -51.62 -16.83
CA ASP A 169 1.06 -52.70 -17.22
C ASP A 169 1.63 -54.10 -16.94
N GLU A 170 2.89 -54.34 -17.33
CA GLU A 170 3.55 -55.65 -17.15
C GLU A 170 4.09 -55.89 -15.74
N PHE A 171 4.81 -54.91 -15.16
CA PHE A 171 5.53 -55.08 -13.90
C PHE A 171 4.73 -54.63 -12.66
N GLY A 172 3.63 -53.89 -12.85
CA GLY A 172 2.76 -53.44 -11.78
C GLY A 172 3.56 -52.73 -10.68
N LYS A 173 3.38 -53.15 -9.43
CA LYS A 173 4.04 -52.58 -8.23
C LYS A 173 5.55 -52.86 -8.13
N GLN A 174 6.16 -53.56 -9.08
CA GLN A 174 7.61 -53.80 -9.09
C GLN A 174 8.38 -52.60 -9.65
N VAL A 175 7.69 -51.69 -10.34
CA VAL A 175 8.22 -50.43 -10.86
C VAL A 175 7.50 -49.30 -10.13
N ALA A 176 8.21 -48.20 -9.88
CA ALA A 176 7.62 -47.02 -9.28
C ALA A 176 6.54 -46.42 -10.20
N ASP A 177 5.48 -45.88 -9.62
CA ASP A 177 4.45 -45.20 -10.41
C ASP A 177 4.97 -43.83 -10.87
N ILE A 178 4.34 -43.26 -11.90
CA ILE A 178 4.60 -41.89 -12.38
C ILE A 178 3.31 -41.06 -12.32
N ILE A 179 3.42 -39.74 -12.35
CA ILE A 179 2.26 -38.84 -12.50
C ILE A 179 2.37 -38.11 -13.83
N VAL A 180 1.26 -38.08 -14.57
CA VAL A 180 1.15 -37.36 -15.84
C VAL A 180 -0.05 -36.42 -15.88
N ASN A 181 -0.01 -35.36 -16.68
CA ASN A 181 -1.19 -34.51 -16.95
C ASN A 181 -2.11 -35.11 -18.05
N GLU A 182 -3.23 -34.45 -18.37
CA GLU A 182 -4.18 -34.88 -19.42
C GLU A 182 -3.54 -35.01 -20.82
N GLN A 183 -2.42 -34.31 -21.05
CA GLN A 183 -1.65 -34.31 -22.29
C GLN A 183 -0.60 -35.44 -22.35
N GLY A 184 -0.35 -36.13 -21.22
CA GLY A 184 0.61 -37.23 -21.12
C GLY A 184 2.03 -36.78 -20.79
N GLN A 185 2.26 -35.53 -20.38
CA GLN A 185 3.57 -35.07 -19.88
C GLN A 185 3.83 -35.64 -18.49
N VAL A 186 5.05 -36.12 -18.23
CA VAL A 186 5.45 -36.66 -16.91
C VAL A 186 5.80 -35.51 -15.98
N ILE A 187 5.08 -35.39 -14.86
CA ILE A 187 5.21 -34.32 -13.87
C ILE A 187 6.01 -34.78 -12.65
N ALA A 188 5.87 -36.06 -12.29
CA ALA A 188 6.63 -36.66 -11.20
C ALA A 188 6.92 -38.14 -11.49
N GLU A 189 8.08 -38.61 -11.06
CA GLU A 189 8.57 -39.98 -11.25
C GLU A 189 9.14 -40.57 -9.95
N ASP A 190 9.50 -41.86 -9.98
CA ASP A 190 10.02 -42.61 -8.83
C ASP A 190 9.07 -42.66 -7.60
N LEU A 191 7.76 -42.69 -7.84
CA LEU A 191 6.73 -42.63 -6.80
C LEU A 191 6.32 -44.02 -6.29
N TRP A 192 6.76 -44.37 -5.09
CA TRP A 192 6.30 -45.59 -4.38
C TRP A 192 5.00 -45.37 -3.58
N HIS A 193 4.61 -44.12 -3.38
CA HIS A 193 3.48 -43.71 -2.55
C HIS A 193 2.51 -42.76 -3.28
N GLY A 194 2.44 -42.83 -4.62
CA GLY A 194 1.50 -42.05 -5.43
C GLY A 194 1.62 -40.55 -5.21
N PHE A 195 0.49 -39.89 -4.94
CA PHE A 195 0.42 -38.46 -4.58
C PHE A 195 0.96 -38.19 -3.17
N SER A 196 2.23 -38.52 -2.93
CA SER A 196 2.96 -38.22 -1.70
C SER A 196 3.31 -36.73 -1.61
N PRO A 197 3.74 -36.21 -0.45
CA PRO A 197 4.17 -34.82 -0.31
C PRO A 197 5.24 -34.40 -1.34
N GLU A 198 6.13 -35.32 -1.73
CA GLU A 198 7.14 -35.10 -2.75
C GLU A 198 6.51 -34.92 -4.15
N ALA A 199 5.51 -35.73 -4.49
CA ALA A 199 4.74 -35.56 -5.72
C ALA A 199 3.93 -34.26 -5.72
N MET A 200 3.32 -33.89 -4.58
CA MET A 200 2.58 -32.64 -4.45
C MET A 200 3.49 -31.42 -4.60
N LYS A 201 4.73 -31.50 -4.12
CA LYS A 201 5.74 -30.45 -4.33
C LYS A 201 6.01 -30.24 -5.82
N LEU A 202 6.27 -31.31 -6.58
CA LEU A 202 6.54 -31.24 -8.02
C LEU A 202 5.33 -30.75 -8.83
N ILE A 203 4.11 -31.18 -8.47
CA ILE A 203 2.88 -30.67 -9.07
C ILE A 203 2.71 -29.18 -8.77
N GLY A 204 3.00 -28.76 -7.53
CA GLY A 204 2.97 -27.35 -7.13
C GLY A 204 3.99 -26.49 -7.89
N GLU A 205 5.22 -26.99 -8.07
CA GLU A 205 6.27 -26.34 -8.86
C GLU A 205 5.85 -26.18 -10.32
N TYR A 206 5.29 -27.22 -10.95
CA TYR A 206 4.76 -27.15 -12.31
C TYR A 206 3.62 -26.13 -12.45
N LEU A 207 2.65 -26.14 -11.53
CA LEU A 207 1.52 -25.21 -11.58
C LEU A 207 1.95 -23.76 -11.36
N LEU A 208 2.94 -23.53 -10.48
CA LEU A 208 3.51 -22.21 -10.24
C LEU A 208 4.30 -21.71 -11.46
N ASP A 209 5.14 -22.57 -12.04
CA ASP A 209 5.97 -22.22 -13.21
C ASP A 209 5.12 -21.87 -14.43
N LYS A 210 4.04 -22.63 -14.65
CA LYS A 210 3.03 -22.32 -15.67
C LYS A 210 2.33 -20.99 -15.40
N SER A 211 1.95 -20.72 -14.15
CA SER A 211 1.29 -19.46 -13.77
C SER A 211 2.20 -18.25 -13.96
N LEU A 212 3.52 -18.39 -13.88
CA LEU A 212 4.48 -17.31 -14.09
C LEU A 212 4.76 -17.07 -15.59
N HIS A 213 4.73 -18.12 -16.42
CA HIS A 213 4.92 -17.99 -17.86
C HIS A 213 3.74 -17.34 -18.61
N ASP A 214 2.53 -17.46 -18.09
CA ASP A 214 1.33 -16.86 -18.70
C ASP A 214 1.14 -15.38 -18.30
N LYS A 215 1.89 -14.87 -17.31
CA LYS A 215 1.81 -13.49 -16.84
C LYS A 215 2.68 -12.56 -17.69
N LYS A 216 2.13 -11.40 -18.02
CA LYS A 216 2.83 -10.30 -18.70
C LYS A 216 3.33 -9.24 -17.72
N GLU A 217 2.95 -9.34 -16.46
CA GLU A 217 3.28 -8.40 -15.40
C GLU A 217 3.31 -9.15 -14.06
N ALA A 218 4.12 -8.65 -13.14
CA ALA A 218 4.23 -9.19 -11.80
C ALA A 218 4.67 -8.12 -10.81
N ALA A 219 4.19 -8.27 -9.57
CA ALA A 219 4.51 -7.38 -8.47
C ALA A 219 4.92 -8.21 -7.25
N TYR A 220 5.92 -7.74 -6.53
CA TYR A 220 6.51 -8.45 -5.40
C TYR A 220 6.77 -7.52 -4.22
N ILE A 221 6.51 -8.05 -3.03
CA ILE A 221 6.97 -7.50 -1.75
C ILE A 221 8.34 -8.12 -1.48
N LEU A 222 9.35 -7.28 -1.32
CA LEU A 222 10.73 -7.72 -1.06
C LEU A 222 10.92 -8.12 0.41
N SER A 223 12.09 -8.68 0.72
CA SER A 223 12.52 -8.97 2.09
C SER A 223 12.18 -7.83 3.07
N ALA A 224 11.87 -8.17 4.32
CA ALA A 224 11.17 -7.30 5.28
C ALA A 224 11.91 -6.00 5.72
N ASP A 225 11.97 -5.02 4.81
CA ASP A 225 12.50 -3.65 4.93
C ASP A 225 12.92 -3.05 3.56
N LYS A 226 12.91 -3.84 2.48
CA LYS A 226 13.45 -3.44 1.17
C LYS A 226 12.45 -2.82 0.19
N GLY A 227 11.15 -2.87 0.50
CA GLY A 227 10.09 -2.26 -0.30
C GLY A 227 9.49 -3.22 -1.33
N TYR A 228 9.32 -2.75 -2.56
CA TYR A 228 8.53 -3.41 -3.60
C TYR A 228 9.27 -3.49 -4.94
N PHE A 229 8.84 -4.45 -5.77
CA PHE A 229 9.37 -4.65 -7.12
C PHE A 229 8.22 -4.89 -8.09
N LEU A 230 8.11 -4.07 -9.13
CA LEU A 230 7.18 -4.21 -10.24
C LEU A 230 7.94 -4.53 -11.51
N ILE A 231 7.33 -5.36 -12.36
CA ILE A 231 7.84 -5.66 -13.69
C ILE A 231 6.67 -5.90 -14.64
N HIS A 232 6.76 -5.39 -15.86
CA HIS A 232 5.80 -5.66 -16.92
C HIS A 232 6.47 -5.77 -18.30
N GLU A 233 5.90 -6.59 -19.17
CA GLU A 233 6.36 -6.82 -20.54
C GLU A 233 6.08 -5.60 -21.41
N THR A 234 7.07 -5.20 -22.22
CA THR A 234 6.99 -4.12 -23.20
C THR A 234 7.46 -4.61 -24.57
N ASP A 235 7.33 -3.76 -25.61
CA ASP A 235 7.85 -4.07 -26.95
C ASP A 235 9.39 -4.21 -26.99
N GLU A 236 10.10 -3.70 -25.98
CA GLU A 236 11.57 -3.69 -25.88
C GLU A 236 12.10 -4.67 -24.82
N GLY A 237 11.26 -5.53 -24.23
CA GLY A 237 11.67 -6.48 -23.19
C GLY A 237 10.77 -6.36 -21.96
N TYR A 238 11.36 -6.11 -20.79
CA TYR A 238 10.60 -5.94 -19.55
C TYR A 238 10.98 -4.63 -18.85
N ASP A 239 10.00 -3.77 -18.60
CA ASP A 239 10.18 -2.57 -17.78
C ASP A 239 9.99 -2.96 -16.32
N TYR A 240 10.94 -2.58 -15.47
CA TYR A 240 10.94 -2.92 -14.07
C TYR A 240 11.24 -1.71 -13.20
N THR A 241 10.73 -1.72 -11.97
CA THR A 241 10.97 -0.66 -11.00
C THR A 241 10.99 -1.22 -9.58
N PHE A 242 11.99 -0.80 -8.81
CA PHE A 242 12.13 -1.01 -7.39
C PHE A 242 11.67 0.22 -6.62
N TYR A 243 10.85 0.01 -5.60
CA TYR A 243 10.35 1.06 -4.71
C TYR A 243 10.75 0.77 -3.28
N ASP A 244 10.93 1.81 -2.46
CA ASP A 244 11.08 1.66 -1.01
C ASP A 244 9.73 1.42 -0.31
N GLN A 245 9.72 1.43 1.03
CA GLN A 245 8.50 1.20 1.82
C GLN A 245 7.50 2.36 1.73
N GLU A 246 7.97 3.53 1.30
CA GLU A 246 7.20 4.75 1.10
C GLU A 246 6.81 4.95 -0.38
N TYR A 247 6.96 3.91 -1.20
CA TYR A 247 6.67 3.91 -2.64
C TYR A 247 7.50 4.93 -3.43
N GLN A 248 8.68 5.31 -2.94
CA GLN A 248 9.62 6.11 -3.71
C GLN A 248 10.48 5.21 -4.59
N GLU A 249 10.64 5.60 -5.86
CA GLU A 249 11.50 4.89 -6.81
C GLU A 249 12.95 4.85 -6.31
N LEU A 250 13.49 3.64 -6.17
CA LEU A 250 14.87 3.37 -5.82
C LEU A 250 15.74 3.17 -7.06
N ASP A 251 15.23 2.37 -8.00
CA ASP A 251 15.89 2.01 -9.25
C ASP A 251 14.84 1.53 -10.26
N GLY A 252 15.08 1.74 -11.54
CA GLY A 252 14.16 1.34 -12.59
C GLY A 252 14.83 1.30 -13.96
N GLY A 253 14.29 0.51 -14.86
CA GLY A 253 14.86 0.38 -16.20
C GLY A 253 14.17 -0.65 -17.08
N ILE A 254 14.76 -0.84 -18.25
CA ILE A 254 14.30 -1.81 -19.25
C ILE A 254 15.32 -2.94 -19.32
N TYR A 255 14.87 -4.15 -19.03
CA TYR A 255 15.59 -5.39 -19.28
C TYR A 255 15.37 -5.79 -20.75
N ASP A 256 16.30 -5.37 -21.62
CA ASP A 256 16.25 -5.53 -23.08
C ASP A 256 16.67 -6.94 -23.53
N ASN A 257 15.77 -7.90 -23.36
CA ASN A 257 15.94 -9.26 -23.86
C ASN A 257 14.58 -9.96 -24.03
N LEU A 258 14.09 -10.00 -25.27
CA LEU A 258 12.81 -10.63 -25.63
C LEU A 258 12.88 -12.16 -25.75
N ASP A 259 14.08 -12.75 -25.71
CA ASP A 259 14.28 -14.19 -25.86
C ASP A 259 14.16 -14.95 -24.54
N VAL A 260 14.01 -14.24 -23.41
CA VAL A 260 13.85 -14.84 -22.07
C VAL A 260 12.43 -14.67 -21.55
N SER A 261 12.00 -15.65 -20.76
CA SER A 261 10.72 -15.60 -20.05
C SER A 261 10.71 -14.51 -18.98
N LEU A 262 9.50 -14.06 -18.59
CA LEU A 262 9.32 -13.11 -17.50
C LEU A 262 10.00 -13.59 -16.21
N LYS A 263 9.94 -14.90 -15.93
CA LYS A 263 10.60 -15.51 -14.77
C LYS A 263 12.13 -15.38 -14.84
N GLU A 264 12.74 -15.65 -15.99
CA GLU A 264 14.18 -15.51 -16.18
C GLU A 264 14.62 -14.05 -16.03
N ALA A 265 13.85 -13.10 -16.59
CA ALA A 265 14.09 -11.67 -16.40
C ALA A 265 14.01 -11.29 -14.91
N ILE A 266 12.98 -11.76 -14.18
CA ILE A 266 12.83 -11.52 -12.74
C ILE A 266 14.01 -12.10 -11.96
N GLU A 267 14.42 -13.35 -12.24
CA GLU A 267 15.56 -13.99 -11.57
C GLU A 267 16.84 -13.17 -11.78
N ASP A 268 17.13 -12.76 -13.01
CA ASP A 268 18.32 -11.98 -13.34
C ASP A 268 18.30 -10.60 -12.64
N ILE A 269 17.20 -9.86 -12.75
CA ILE A 269 17.06 -8.52 -12.15
C ILE A 269 17.19 -8.58 -10.63
N LEU A 270 16.53 -9.55 -9.98
CA LEU A 270 16.62 -9.70 -8.53
C LEU A 270 18.00 -10.14 -8.07
N ASN A 271 18.65 -11.07 -8.79
CA ASN A 271 20.00 -11.51 -8.48
C ASN A 271 20.99 -10.35 -8.53
N ASP A 272 20.86 -9.46 -9.52
CA ASP A 272 21.67 -8.25 -9.64
C ASP A 272 21.42 -7.25 -8.48
N ALA A 273 20.17 -7.17 -8.00
CA ALA A 273 19.80 -6.40 -6.81
C ALA A 273 20.21 -7.07 -5.48
N GLY A 274 20.74 -8.29 -5.51
CA GLY A 274 21.09 -9.07 -4.32
C GLY A 274 19.90 -9.68 -3.58
N GLU A 275 18.76 -9.80 -4.26
CA GLU A 275 17.56 -10.53 -3.82
C GLU A 275 17.50 -11.92 -4.47
N THR A 276 16.62 -12.79 -3.95
CA THR A 276 16.33 -14.09 -4.56
C THR A 276 14.83 -14.32 -4.58
N ILE A 277 14.32 -15.01 -5.61
CA ILE A 277 12.89 -15.36 -5.74
C ILE A 277 12.35 -16.11 -4.51
N GLU A 278 13.19 -16.86 -3.80
CA GLU A 278 12.77 -17.61 -2.59
C GLU A 278 12.43 -16.69 -1.40
N ASN A 279 12.91 -15.45 -1.39
CA ASN A 279 12.79 -14.51 -0.26
C ASN A 279 11.75 -13.40 -0.48
N ILE A 280 11.10 -13.37 -1.65
CA ILE A 280 10.10 -12.36 -2.00
C ILE A 280 8.70 -12.97 -1.98
N LYS A 281 7.69 -12.11 -1.83
CA LYS A 281 6.29 -12.52 -1.83
C LYS A 281 5.55 -11.82 -2.95
N GLU A 282 4.99 -12.59 -3.88
CA GLU A 282 4.14 -12.05 -4.93
C GLU A 282 2.90 -11.35 -4.35
N THR A 283 2.54 -10.21 -4.93
CA THR A 283 1.36 -9.41 -4.61
C THR A 283 0.58 -9.08 -5.89
N ASP A 284 -0.60 -8.49 -5.72
CA ASP A 284 -1.44 -8.06 -6.82
C ASP A 284 -0.83 -6.81 -7.49
N TYR A 285 -0.61 -6.89 -8.81
CA TYR A 285 0.06 -5.84 -9.60
C TYR A 285 -0.78 -4.57 -9.64
N GLU A 286 -2.04 -4.67 -10.12
CA GLU A 286 -2.95 -3.52 -10.23
C GLU A 286 -3.14 -2.82 -8.88
N LYS A 287 -3.27 -3.58 -7.78
CA LYS A 287 -3.39 -3.01 -6.44
C LYS A 287 -2.14 -2.23 -6.02
N LEU A 288 -0.95 -2.79 -6.26
CA LEU A 288 0.29 -2.14 -5.85
C LEU A 288 0.58 -0.91 -6.72
N GLU A 289 0.32 -1.00 -8.03
CA GLU A 289 0.42 0.13 -8.96
C GLU A 289 -0.49 1.28 -8.51
N GLN A 290 -1.74 0.99 -8.12
CA GLN A 290 -2.64 1.99 -7.55
C GLN A 290 -2.10 2.58 -6.24
N GLU A 291 -1.54 1.76 -5.34
CA GLU A 291 -0.94 2.23 -4.08
C GLU A 291 0.24 3.17 -4.32
N ILE A 292 1.04 2.91 -5.36
CA ILE A 292 2.16 3.78 -5.80
C ILE A 292 1.63 5.10 -6.37
N GLU A 293 0.68 5.05 -7.31
CA GLU A 293 0.10 6.25 -7.93
C GLU A 293 -0.53 7.18 -6.86
N GLU A 294 -1.26 6.61 -5.89
CA GLU A 294 -1.82 7.36 -4.77
C GLU A 294 -0.74 7.99 -3.88
N ALA A 295 0.39 7.32 -3.68
CA ALA A 295 1.52 7.84 -2.90
C ALA A 295 2.28 8.96 -3.63
N GLU A 296 2.47 8.84 -4.95
CA GLU A 296 3.07 9.87 -5.78
C GLU A 296 2.22 11.15 -5.82
N GLU A 297 0.90 11.02 -5.99
CA GLU A 297 -0.03 12.15 -5.95
C GLU A 297 0.01 12.84 -4.58
N ALA A 298 0.01 12.06 -3.49
CA ALA A 298 0.13 12.59 -2.14
C ALA A 298 1.47 13.32 -1.92
N GLY A 299 2.58 12.80 -2.46
CA GLY A 299 3.89 13.45 -2.44
C GLY A 299 3.92 14.78 -3.19
N LEU A 300 3.26 14.85 -4.36
CA LEU A 300 3.10 16.09 -5.11
C LEU A 300 2.29 17.12 -4.32
N LEU A 301 1.14 16.73 -3.77
CA LEU A 301 0.30 17.59 -2.94
C LEU A 301 1.10 18.15 -1.75
N GLU A 302 1.82 17.31 -1.02
CA GLU A 302 2.64 17.73 0.12
C GLU A 302 3.70 18.75 -0.32
N SER A 303 4.39 18.52 -1.44
CA SER A 303 5.39 19.45 -1.96
C SER A 303 4.81 20.84 -2.27
N VAL A 304 3.60 20.89 -2.82
CA VAL A 304 2.90 22.13 -3.18
C VAL A 304 2.39 22.85 -1.94
N ILE A 305 1.90 22.12 -0.93
CA ILE A 305 1.54 22.68 0.38
C ILE A 305 2.78 23.30 1.04
N GLN A 306 3.91 22.61 1.05
CA GLN A 306 5.15 23.11 1.66
C GLN A 306 5.67 24.35 0.94
N GLU A 307 5.60 24.39 -0.39
CA GLU A 307 5.96 25.58 -1.15
C GLU A 307 5.03 26.77 -0.86
N SER A 308 3.73 26.53 -0.74
CA SER A 308 2.74 27.56 -0.34
C SER A 308 3.03 28.10 1.06
N LYS A 309 3.35 27.22 2.02
CA LYS A 309 3.78 27.61 3.38
C LYS A 309 5.07 28.44 3.36
N ARG A 310 6.07 28.03 2.59
CA ARG A 310 7.35 28.73 2.44
C ARG A 310 7.17 30.14 1.91
N ARG A 311 6.39 30.31 0.83
CA ARG A 311 6.06 31.62 0.25
C ARG A 311 5.36 32.54 1.25
N LEU A 312 4.38 32.01 1.98
CA LEU A 312 3.70 32.76 3.04
C LEU A 312 4.66 33.22 4.15
N GLN A 313 5.61 32.38 4.55
CA GLN A 313 6.63 32.71 5.54
C GLN A 313 7.62 33.78 5.05
N GLU A 314 7.94 33.79 3.75
CA GLU A 314 8.79 34.79 3.12
C GLU A 314 8.09 36.14 2.86
N GLY A 315 6.79 36.21 3.13
CA GLY A 315 5.96 37.41 2.99
C GLY A 315 5.29 37.56 1.62
N ASP A 316 5.33 36.53 0.76
CA ASP A 316 4.55 36.47 -0.47
C ASP A 316 3.12 36.00 -0.15
N VAL A 317 2.28 36.96 0.25
CA VAL A 317 0.90 36.70 0.68
C VAL A 317 -0.06 36.82 -0.51
N ALA A 318 -0.27 35.71 -1.22
CA ALA A 318 -1.34 35.59 -2.20
C ALA A 318 -2.72 35.46 -1.51
N LEU A 319 -3.79 35.89 -2.21
CA LEU A 319 -5.17 35.78 -1.71
C LEU A 319 -5.51 34.36 -1.27
N THR A 320 -5.13 33.36 -2.06
CA THR A 320 -5.27 31.94 -1.75
C THR A 320 -3.90 31.29 -1.54
N SER A 321 -3.89 30.06 -1.06
CA SER A 321 -2.74 29.17 -0.97
C SER A 321 -2.21 28.73 -2.33
N GLU A 322 -3.03 28.84 -3.39
CA GLU A 322 -2.74 28.35 -4.76
C GLU A 322 -2.50 26.83 -4.82
N VAL A 323 -3.00 26.09 -3.82
CA VAL A 323 -3.01 24.62 -3.79
C VAL A 323 -4.31 24.12 -4.42
N TYR A 324 -4.25 23.73 -5.70
CA TYR A 324 -5.40 23.30 -6.51
C TYR A 324 -5.58 21.78 -6.61
N TYR A 325 -4.80 21.01 -5.85
CA TYR A 325 -4.94 19.56 -5.79
C TYR A 325 -6.13 19.17 -4.91
N GLU A 326 -6.88 18.15 -5.32
CA GLU A 326 -8.03 17.67 -4.55
C GLU A 326 -7.57 16.92 -3.30
N GLU A 327 -8.20 17.21 -2.16
CA GLU A 327 -7.88 16.54 -0.91
C GLU A 327 -9.04 15.65 -0.44
N LYS A 328 -8.75 14.38 -0.13
CA LYS A 328 -9.72 13.44 0.45
C LYS A 328 -10.32 14.00 1.76
N SER A 329 -9.49 14.65 2.59
CA SER A 329 -9.92 15.28 3.86
C SER A 329 -10.87 16.47 3.67
N LEU A 330 -10.89 17.06 2.47
CA LEU A 330 -11.74 18.20 2.07
C LEU A 330 -12.85 17.76 1.09
N ASN A 331 -13.18 16.46 1.08
CA ASN A 331 -14.24 15.87 0.24
C ASN A 331 -14.00 16.09 -1.27
N GLY A 332 -12.74 15.99 -1.69
CA GLY A 332 -12.31 16.16 -3.09
C GLY A 332 -12.40 17.62 -3.57
N MET A 333 -12.26 18.59 -2.66
CA MET A 333 -12.03 19.99 -3.01
C MET A 333 -10.57 20.35 -2.74
N SER A 334 -10.07 21.35 -3.46
CA SER A 334 -8.76 21.91 -3.19
C SER A 334 -8.81 23.00 -2.11
N ARG A 335 -7.67 23.31 -1.48
CA ARG A 335 -7.61 24.42 -0.50
C ARG A 335 -7.93 25.75 -1.18
N ALA A 336 -7.38 25.98 -2.36
CA ALA A 336 -7.60 27.21 -3.11
C ALA A 336 -9.09 27.44 -3.40
N ASP A 337 -9.82 26.41 -3.86
CA ASP A 337 -11.27 26.54 -4.12
C ASP A 337 -12.05 26.94 -2.86
N ILE A 338 -11.72 26.33 -1.71
CA ILE A 338 -12.36 26.63 -0.43
C ILE A 338 -12.03 28.07 0.02
N GLU A 339 -10.78 28.49 -0.13
CA GLU A 339 -10.32 29.83 0.21
C GLU A 339 -11.00 30.89 -0.69
N GLU A 340 -11.18 30.62 -1.98
CA GLU A 340 -11.92 31.48 -2.91
C GLU A 340 -13.39 31.61 -2.51
N ILE A 341 -14.03 30.52 -2.09
CA ILE A 341 -15.41 30.53 -1.58
C ILE A 341 -15.52 31.44 -0.35
N VAL A 342 -14.57 31.33 0.59
CA VAL A 342 -14.54 32.17 1.80
C VAL A 342 -14.28 33.64 1.46
N LEU A 343 -13.32 33.93 0.59
CA LEU A 343 -13.02 35.30 0.14
C LEU A 343 -14.22 35.94 -0.57
N SER A 344 -14.90 35.16 -1.42
CA SER A 344 -16.09 35.62 -2.13
C SER A 344 -17.23 35.95 -1.17
N GLN A 345 -17.49 35.08 -0.18
CA GLN A 345 -18.51 35.32 0.83
C GLN A 345 -18.17 36.54 1.69
N ALA A 346 -16.91 36.67 2.11
CA ALA A 346 -16.44 37.82 2.85
C ALA A 346 -16.64 39.13 2.07
N GLN A 347 -16.32 39.14 0.77
CA GLN A 347 -16.52 40.32 -0.08
C GLN A 347 -18.00 40.68 -0.20
N ILE A 348 -18.89 39.70 -0.38
CA ILE A 348 -20.35 39.93 -0.43
C ILE A 348 -20.83 40.61 0.86
N ILE A 349 -20.41 40.11 2.02
CA ILE A 349 -20.75 40.70 3.32
C ILE A 349 -20.25 42.14 3.41
N LEU A 350 -19.01 42.41 3.00
CA LEU A 350 -18.45 43.76 3.00
C LEU A 350 -19.20 44.71 2.06
N ASP A 351 -19.62 44.25 0.89
CA ASP A 351 -20.44 45.01 -0.05
C ASP A 351 -21.80 45.35 0.56
N GLU A 352 -22.46 44.39 1.21
CA GLU A 352 -23.76 44.57 1.88
C GLU A 352 -23.69 45.52 3.08
N LEU A 353 -22.58 45.49 3.82
CA LEU A 353 -22.31 46.43 4.92
C LEU A 353 -21.86 47.81 4.44
N GLY A 354 -21.56 47.97 3.14
CA GLY A 354 -21.02 49.21 2.57
C GLY A 354 -19.58 49.50 2.98
N LEU A 355 -18.81 48.46 3.34
CA LEU A 355 -17.43 48.53 3.82
C LEU A 355 -16.38 48.12 2.78
N HIS A 356 -16.78 47.85 1.54
CA HIS A 356 -15.90 47.38 0.46
C HIS A 356 -14.76 48.33 0.07
N ASP A 357 -14.90 49.63 0.35
CA ASP A 357 -13.84 50.62 0.17
C ASP A 357 -13.00 50.85 1.45
N GLU A 358 -13.46 50.33 2.60
CA GLU A 358 -12.84 50.51 3.93
C GLU A 358 -12.11 49.27 4.45
N VAL A 359 -12.39 48.11 3.86
CA VAL A 359 -11.86 46.82 4.28
C VAL A 359 -11.24 46.12 3.06
N GLU A 360 -9.95 45.82 3.16
CA GLU A 360 -9.19 45.08 2.17
C GLU A 360 -8.99 43.63 2.64
N LEU A 361 -9.42 42.66 1.85
CA LEU A 361 -9.12 41.24 2.11
C LEU A 361 -7.68 40.94 1.65
N ILE A 362 -6.86 40.47 2.58
CA ILE A 362 -5.44 40.18 2.34
C ILE A 362 -5.25 38.74 1.85
N GLY A 363 -6.02 37.79 2.39
CA GLY A 363 -6.01 36.40 1.92
C GLY A 363 -6.64 35.42 2.90
N ALA A 364 -6.92 34.21 2.44
CA ALA A 364 -7.51 33.13 3.21
C ALA A 364 -6.62 31.89 3.18
N ARG A 365 -6.56 31.13 4.28
CA ARG A 365 -5.85 29.84 4.36
C ARG A 365 -6.68 28.79 5.07
N VAL A 366 -6.85 27.63 4.42
CA VAL A 366 -7.36 26.41 5.08
C VAL A 366 -6.33 25.91 6.07
N TYR A 367 -6.77 25.63 7.29
CA TYR A 367 -5.95 25.05 8.35
C TYR A 367 -6.77 24.10 9.22
N GLY A 368 -6.23 23.70 10.37
CA GLY A 368 -6.98 22.95 11.37
C GLY A 368 -6.97 21.45 11.13
N SER A 369 -7.89 20.73 11.78
CA SER A 369 -7.81 19.27 11.90
C SER A 369 -7.84 18.54 10.55
N ARG A 370 -8.57 19.06 9.56
CA ARG A 370 -8.69 18.47 8.21
C ARG A 370 -7.45 18.69 7.33
N SER A 371 -6.53 19.56 7.76
CA SER A 371 -5.24 19.74 7.08
C SER A 371 -4.19 18.69 7.46
N ARG A 372 -4.54 17.76 8.37
CA ARG A 372 -3.66 16.72 8.90
C ARG A 372 -4.33 15.37 8.91
N GLU A 373 -3.64 14.37 8.38
CA GLU A 373 -4.09 12.99 8.44
C GLU A 373 -4.15 12.51 9.90
N GLY A 374 -5.22 11.80 10.27
CA GLY A 374 -5.41 11.25 11.62
C GLY A 374 -5.89 12.25 12.70
N LEU A 375 -6.03 13.54 12.41
CA LEU A 375 -6.56 14.52 13.38
C LEU A 375 -8.07 14.79 13.26
N TYR A 376 -8.63 14.76 12.05
CA TYR A 376 -10.04 15.08 11.83
C TYR A 376 -10.96 13.87 12.06
N ARG A 377 -12.21 14.15 12.40
CA ARG A 377 -13.30 13.18 12.44
C ARG A 377 -14.25 13.42 11.26
N PRO A 378 -15.11 12.44 10.90
CA PRO A 378 -16.08 12.62 9.82
C PRO A 378 -16.95 13.87 9.96
N ASP A 379 -17.26 14.28 11.20
CA ASP A 379 -18.08 15.44 11.55
C ASP A 379 -17.27 16.73 11.80
N SER A 380 -15.94 16.72 11.65
CA SER A 380 -15.11 17.93 11.75
C SER A 380 -15.54 18.99 10.73
N ASP A 381 -15.45 20.25 11.10
CA ASP A 381 -15.53 21.41 10.21
C ASP A 381 -14.23 21.63 9.42
N ILE A 382 -14.27 22.56 8.47
CA ILE A 382 -13.08 23.09 7.79
C ILE A 382 -12.77 24.46 8.40
N ASP A 383 -11.61 24.58 9.05
CA ASP A 383 -11.15 25.86 9.59
C ASP A 383 -10.50 26.70 8.47
N VAL A 384 -10.90 27.96 8.31
CA VAL A 384 -10.29 28.90 7.38
C VAL A 384 -9.95 30.21 8.09
N ALA A 385 -8.68 30.59 8.08
CA ALA A 385 -8.27 31.90 8.56
C ALA A 385 -8.43 32.92 7.43
N LEU A 386 -9.14 34.02 7.69
CA LEU A 386 -9.40 35.09 6.72
C LEU A 386 -8.69 36.37 7.18
N SER A 387 -7.56 36.70 6.55
CA SER A 387 -6.81 37.92 6.85
C SER A 387 -7.36 39.12 6.10
N TYR A 388 -7.53 40.24 6.81
CA TYR A 388 -8.01 41.50 6.25
C TYR A 388 -7.40 42.70 6.97
N GLU A 389 -7.42 43.86 6.33
CA GLU A 389 -7.10 45.17 6.90
C GLU A 389 -8.33 46.07 6.80
N GLY A 390 -8.69 46.77 7.88
CA GLY A 390 -9.85 47.66 7.86
C GLY A 390 -10.44 47.97 9.23
N THR A 391 -11.54 48.73 9.21
CA THR A 391 -12.14 49.34 10.40
C THR A 391 -13.03 48.40 11.22
N ILE A 392 -13.62 47.38 10.59
CA ILE A 392 -14.45 46.37 11.26
C ILE A 392 -13.63 45.53 12.24
N SER A 393 -14.19 45.20 13.41
CA SER A 393 -13.53 44.32 14.38
C SER A 393 -13.67 42.85 14.00
N GLU A 394 -12.69 42.02 14.38
CA GLU A 394 -12.72 40.57 14.16
C GLU A 394 -14.01 39.94 14.68
N ASP A 395 -14.45 40.28 15.90
CA ASP A 395 -15.66 39.68 16.50
C ASP A 395 -16.94 40.11 15.75
N THR A 396 -16.98 41.36 15.28
CA THR A 396 -18.11 41.85 14.48
C THR A 396 -18.14 41.14 13.13
N PHE A 397 -16.99 41.02 12.47
CA PHE A 397 -16.91 40.36 11.17
C PHE A 397 -17.23 38.87 11.29
N PHE A 398 -16.73 38.22 12.34
CA PHE A 398 -17.01 36.82 12.66
C PHE A 398 -18.51 36.56 12.83
N ASN A 399 -19.21 37.45 13.57
CA ASN A 399 -20.65 37.32 13.73
C ASN A 399 -21.39 37.37 12.38
N TYR A 400 -21.04 38.31 11.50
CA TYR A 400 -21.62 38.37 10.15
C TYR A 400 -21.29 37.13 9.31
N LEU A 401 -20.04 36.64 9.38
CA LEU A 401 -19.62 35.43 8.68
C LEU A 401 -20.33 34.17 9.20
N LYS A 402 -20.81 34.17 10.45
CA LYS A 402 -21.56 33.05 11.05
C LYS A 402 -23.06 33.09 10.85
N GLU A 403 -23.65 34.23 10.46
CA GLU A 403 -25.10 34.32 10.26
C GLU A 403 -25.59 33.32 9.21
N ASP A 404 -24.85 33.19 8.10
CA ASP A 404 -25.09 32.20 7.05
C ASP A 404 -23.93 31.21 7.00
N MET A 405 -24.10 30.07 7.67
CA MET A 405 -23.08 29.01 7.70
C MET A 405 -22.73 28.54 6.28
N LEU A 406 -21.44 28.64 5.94
CA LEU A 406 -20.90 28.27 4.64
C LEU A 406 -20.53 26.78 4.62
N TYR A 407 -20.65 26.15 3.45
CA TYR A 407 -20.35 24.72 3.28
C TYR A 407 -19.48 24.46 2.05
N ALA A 408 -18.48 23.59 2.21
CA ALA A 408 -17.74 22.97 1.12
C ALA A 408 -18.22 21.53 0.92
N ARG A 409 -18.97 21.25 -0.15
CA ARG A 409 -19.58 19.93 -0.44
C ARG A 409 -20.21 19.25 0.80
N ASN A 410 -21.01 20.01 1.57
CA ASN A 410 -21.70 19.61 2.81
C ASN A 410 -20.86 19.55 4.10
N ILE A 411 -19.59 19.97 4.08
CA ILE A 411 -18.80 20.15 5.30
C ILE A 411 -18.91 21.63 5.71
N PRO A 412 -19.31 21.93 6.96
CA PRO A 412 -19.38 23.31 7.44
C PRO A 412 -17.98 23.95 7.48
N ILE A 413 -17.90 25.22 7.12
CA ILE A 413 -16.66 26.02 7.15
C ILE A 413 -16.74 26.95 8.36
N ASP A 414 -15.75 26.86 9.26
CA ASP A 414 -15.55 27.81 10.36
C ASP A 414 -14.53 28.87 9.93
N ILE A 415 -15.02 30.10 9.73
CA ILE A 415 -14.21 31.20 9.22
C ILE A 415 -13.73 32.04 10.40
N ASN A 416 -12.42 32.16 10.53
CA ASN A 416 -11.73 32.92 11.58
C ASN A 416 -11.13 34.19 10.97
N PRO A 417 -11.82 35.36 11.04
CA PRO A 417 -11.31 36.61 10.51
C PRO A 417 -10.20 37.17 11.41
N ILE A 418 -9.07 37.52 10.81
CA ILE A 418 -7.86 37.95 11.52
C ILE A 418 -7.33 39.28 10.97
N ARG A 419 -6.87 40.14 11.88
CA ARG A 419 -6.18 41.40 11.60
C ARG A 419 -4.78 41.36 12.18
N LYS A 420 -3.87 42.03 11.47
CA LYS A 420 -2.46 42.13 11.88
C LYS A 420 -2.29 42.68 13.29
N GLU A 421 -3.09 43.66 13.66
CA GLU A 421 -2.99 44.37 14.95
C GLU A 421 -3.51 43.56 16.13
N LYS A 422 -4.25 42.46 15.90
CA LYS A 422 -4.94 41.69 16.95
C LYS A 422 -4.54 40.22 16.92
N SER A 423 -4.77 39.54 15.81
CA SER A 423 -4.47 38.11 15.66
C SER A 423 -3.08 37.82 15.10
N GLY A 424 -2.36 38.87 14.67
CA GLY A 424 -1.09 38.78 13.95
C GLY A 424 -1.30 38.71 12.44
N THR A 425 -0.20 38.73 11.70
CA THR A 425 -0.21 38.46 10.25
C THR A 425 -0.72 37.04 9.96
N LEU A 426 -1.19 36.81 8.73
CA LEU A 426 -1.61 35.47 8.29
C LEU A 426 -0.50 34.42 8.49
N SER A 427 0.76 34.79 8.25
CA SER A 427 1.92 33.92 8.47
C SER A 427 2.12 33.57 9.95
N GLU A 428 2.07 34.55 10.85
CA GLU A 428 2.21 34.32 12.30
C GLU A 428 1.05 33.49 12.85
N TYR A 429 -0.17 33.72 12.38
CA TYR A 429 -1.33 32.93 12.75
C TYR A 429 -1.16 31.48 12.28
N MET A 430 -0.79 31.25 11.02
CA MET A 430 -0.54 29.90 10.50
C MET A 430 0.55 29.19 11.31
N GLN A 431 1.65 29.85 11.64
CA GLN A 431 2.72 29.25 12.45
C GLN A 431 2.22 28.79 13.82
N ARG A 432 1.37 29.59 14.50
CA ARG A 432 0.78 29.20 15.78
C ARG A 432 -0.21 28.04 15.64
N ALA A 433 -1.03 28.08 14.59
CA ALA A 433 -1.96 26.99 14.30
C ALA A 433 -1.22 25.67 14.01
N GLU A 434 -0.13 25.72 13.23
CA GLU A 434 0.69 24.55 12.93
C GLU A 434 1.39 24.01 14.17
N TYR A 435 1.91 24.87 15.05
CA TYR A 435 2.46 24.47 16.34
C TYR A 435 1.43 23.73 17.21
N TYR A 436 0.18 24.20 17.22
CA TYR A 436 -0.92 23.51 17.92
C TYR A 436 -1.23 22.14 17.30
N LEU A 437 -1.27 22.04 15.96
CA LEU A 437 -1.55 20.79 15.26
C LEU A 437 -0.43 19.75 15.47
N ASP A 438 0.84 20.17 15.42
CA ASP A 438 2.00 19.31 15.71
C ASP A 438 1.89 18.72 17.13
N GLU A 439 1.48 19.51 18.13
CA GLU A 439 1.24 18.99 19.50
C GLU A 439 0.08 17.97 19.54
N MET A 440 -0.99 18.17 18.76
CA MET A 440 -2.12 17.24 18.69
C MET A 440 -1.74 15.92 18.02
N GLU A 441 -0.88 15.95 16.99
CA GLU A 441 -0.33 14.73 16.37
C GLU A 441 0.50 13.92 17.37
N ILE A 442 1.40 14.59 18.09
CA ILE A 442 2.21 13.95 19.14
C ILE A 442 1.30 13.35 20.22
N LYS A 443 0.23 14.06 20.60
CA LYS A 443 -0.71 13.56 21.62
C LYS A 443 -1.50 12.35 21.15
N ASN A 444 -1.98 12.33 19.91
CA ASN A 444 -2.66 11.16 19.34
C ASN A 444 -1.71 9.96 19.28
N PHE A 445 -0.47 10.17 18.83
CA PHE A 445 0.56 9.15 18.85
C PHE A 445 0.84 8.63 20.28
N ALA A 446 0.92 9.50 21.27
CA ALA A 446 1.10 9.13 22.67
C ALA A 446 -0.05 8.25 23.21
N ILE A 447 -1.30 8.52 22.80
CA ILE A 447 -2.46 7.67 23.13
C ILE A 447 -2.29 6.27 22.53
N GLU A 448 -1.84 6.19 21.29
CA GLU A 448 -1.60 4.91 20.61
C GLU A 448 -0.47 4.12 21.26
N VAL A 449 0.63 4.79 21.63
CA VAL A 449 1.77 4.19 22.34
C VAL A 449 1.30 3.61 23.67
N ASP A 450 0.54 4.38 24.46
CA ASP A 450 -0.04 3.88 25.72
C ASP A 450 -0.93 2.65 25.46
N SER A 451 -1.82 2.75 24.47
CA SER A 451 -2.74 1.66 24.15
C SER A 451 -2.00 0.37 23.76
N LEU A 452 -0.91 0.47 23.01
CA LEU A 452 -0.06 -0.67 22.65
C LEU A 452 0.73 -1.18 23.87
N ALA A 453 1.31 -0.29 24.67
CA ALA A 453 2.07 -0.67 25.85
C ALA A 453 1.22 -1.43 26.88
N ARG A 454 -0.06 -1.08 27.02
CA ARG A 454 -1.01 -1.78 27.90
C ARG A 454 -1.31 -3.21 27.45
N SER A 455 -1.18 -3.56 26.17
CA SER A 455 -1.41 -4.93 25.67
C SER A 455 -0.21 -5.87 25.88
N TYR A 456 1.00 -5.33 26.08
CA TYR A 456 2.26 -6.09 26.09
C TYR A 456 2.79 -6.54 27.47
N ASP A 457 2.15 -6.10 28.56
CA ASP A 457 2.44 -6.39 29.98
C ASP A 457 3.85 -6.87 30.37
N ASN A 458 4.90 -6.09 30.04
CA ASN A 458 6.19 -6.14 30.73
C ASN A 458 6.89 -4.77 30.64
N LEU A 459 7.13 -4.13 31.78
CA LEU A 459 7.78 -2.81 31.97
C LEU A 459 6.98 -1.54 31.60
N TYR A 460 5.66 -1.55 31.78
CA TYR A 460 4.88 -0.33 31.55
C TYR A 460 4.98 0.69 32.71
N VAL A 461 5.75 1.77 32.50
CA VAL A 461 6.02 2.83 33.50
C VAL A 461 4.75 3.54 33.98
N TYR A 462 3.73 3.69 33.12
CA TYR A 462 2.52 4.44 33.44
C TYR A 462 1.28 3.57 33.71
N LYS A 463 1.45 2.27 34.04
CA LYS A 463 0.31 1.33 34.26
C LYS A 463 -0.66 1.78 35.34
N THR A 464 -0.18 2.57 36.30
CA THR A 464 -0.97 3.11 37.41
C THR A 464 -1.70 4.41 37.07
N MET A 465 -1.40 5.03 35.93
CA MET A 465 -2.02 6.26 35.45
C MET A 465 -3.23 5.93 34.57
N SER A 466 -4.21 6.83 34.55
CA SER A 466 -5.27 6.76 33.53
C SER A 466 -4.68 6.89 32.13
N GLN A 467 -5.40 6.42 31.11
CA GLN A 467 -4.92 6.48 29.72
C GLN A 467 -4.59 7.91 29.30
N GLU A 468 -5.44 8.84 29.73
CA GLU A 468 -5.27 10.25 29.44
C GLU A 468 -4.05 10.88 30.16
N GLU A 469 -3.80 10.52 31.43
CA GLU A 469 -2.62 11.00 32.17
C GLU A 469 -1.32 10.42 31.59
N ALA A 470 -1.33 9.16 31.15
CA ALA A 470 -0.19 8.53 30.50
C ALA A 470 0.12 9.18 29.15
N ALA A 471 -0.90 9.41 28.31
CA ALA A 471 -0.75 10.08 27.03
C ALA A 471 -0.15 11.50 27.19
N ASP A 472 -0.62 12.27 28.17
CA ASP A 472 -0.03 13.60 28.45
C ASP A 472 1.45 13.48 28.86
N ALA A 473 1.80 12.52 29.73
CA ALA A 473 3.18 12.32 30.16
C ALA A 473 4.11 11.92 29.00
N ILE A 474 3.66 11.02 28.12
CA ILE A 474 4.38 10.61 26.92
C ILE A 474 4.51 11.80 25.95
N THR A 475 3.45 12.60 25.78
CA THR A 475 3.47 13.83 24.96
C THR A 475 4.55 14.79 25.46
N GLU A 476 4.59 15.04 26.78
CA GLU A 476 5.63 15.86 27.40
C GLU A 476 7.04 15.29 27.16
N ASP A 477 7.23 13.99 27.31
CA ASP A 477 8.54 13.37 27.07
C ASP A 477 8.99 13.54 25.61
N ILE A 478 8.09 13.35 24.64
CA ILE A 478 8.38 13.56 23.21
C ILE A 478 8.76 15.02 22.95
N LEU A 479 7.97 15.98 23.43
CA LEU A 479 8.25 17.41 23.27
C LEU A 479 9.59 17.83 23.89
N HIS A 480 10.01 17.18 24.97
CA HIS A 480 11.31 17.39 25.61
C HIS A 480 12.45 16.53 25.01
N LYS A 481 12.22 15.88 23.86
CA LYS A 481 13.19 15.00 23.17
C LYS A 481 13.69 13.85 24.04
N LYS A 482 12.81 13.29 24.89
CA LYS A 482 13.04 12.13 25.75
C LYS A 482 12.30 10.89 25.22
N SER A 483 12.41 10.62 23.92
CA SER A 483 11.67 9.57 23.20
C SER A 483 12.38 8.22 23.11
N ASP A 484 13.64 8.10 23.54
CA ASP A 484 14.46 6.87 23.37
C ASP A 484 13.78 5.62 23.93
N TYR A 485 13.14 5.73 25.10
CA TYR A 485 12.46 4.59 25.72
C TYR A 485 11.24 4.13 24.92
N ILE A 486 10.59 5.03 24.19
CA ILE A 486 9.45 4.74 23.30
C ILE A 486 9.98 3.95 22.10
N LYS A 487 11.06 4.42 21.49
CA LYS A 487 11.73 3.73 20.37
C LYS A 487 12.21 2.33 20.76
N ASP A 488 12.82 2.18 21.93
CA ASP A 488 13.24 0.88 22.46
C ASP A 488 12.05 -0.05 22.69
N PHE A 489 10.94 0.46 23.22
CA PHE A 489 9.69 -0.29 23.38
C PHE A 489 9.13 -0.75 22.02
N LEU A 490 9.04 0.17 21.05
CA LEU A 490 8.50 -0.14 19.72
C LEU A 490 9.36 -1.19 19.00
N LYS A 491 10.69 -1.13 19.09
CA LYS A 491 11.58 -2.19 18.57
C LYS A 491 11.38 -3.54 19.28
N ALA A 492 11.09 -3.53 20.58
CA ALA A 492 10.87 -4.76 21.33
C ALA A 492 9.62 -5.54 20.87
N THR A 493 8.68 -4.89 20.16
CA THR A 493 7.49 -5.54 19.58
C THR A 493 7.83 -6.60 18.54
N GLU A 494 9.03 -6.55 17.92
CA GLU A 494 9.50 -7.58 16.98
C GLU A 494 9.55 -8.99 17.58
N LYS A 495 9.59 -9.08 18.93
CA LYS A 495 9.59 -10.36 19.66
C LYS A 495 8.19 -10.86 19.99
N SER A 496 7.15 -10.17 19.55
CA SER A 496 5.76 -10.56 19.78
C SER A 496 5.40 -11.85 19.03
N GLU A 497 4.52 -12.64 19.65
CA GLU A 497 3.96 -13.84 19.01
C GLU A 497 2.88 -13.49 17.97
N THR A 498 2.40 -12.23 17.93
CA THR A 498 1.39 -11.80 16.97
C THR A 498 2.00 -10.93 15.86
N GLU A 499 1.77 -11.33 14.61
CA GLU A 499 2.22 -10.58 13.43
C GLU A 499 1.60 -9.17 13.38
N SER A 500 0.37 -9.03 13.88
CA SER A 500 -0.32 -7.74 13.98
C SER A 500 0.42 -6.75 14.88
N ASP A 501 0.92 -7.19 16.03
CA ASP A 501 1.58 -6.27 16.93
C ASP A 501 3.01 -5.95 16.46
N VAL A 502 3.69 -6.89 15.79
CA VAL A 502 4.98 -6.63 15.11
C VAL A 502 4.81 -5.54 14.07
N LYS A 503 3.79 -5.66 13.21
CA LYS A 503 3.48 -4.65 12.19
C LYS A 503 3.20 -3.29 12.82
N LYS A 504 2.28 -3.25 13.81
CA LYS A 504 1.92 -2.00 14.48
C LYS A 504 3.12 -1.32 15.15
N GLY A 505 4.00 -2.07 15.80
CA GLY A 505 5.20 -1.51 16.42
C GLY A 505 6.19 -0.92 15.40
N LYS A 506 6.35 -1.55 14.23
CA LYS A 506 7.14 -1.00 13.12
C LYS A 506 6.54 0.28 12.55
N ASP A 507 5.25 0.28 12.24
CA ASP A 507 4.54 1.45 11.69
C ASP A 507 4.66 2.65 12.64
N MET A 508 4.47 2.42 13.94
CA MET A 508 4.61 3.45 14.98
C MET A 508 6.06 3.89 15.18
N PHE A 509 7.05 3.03 14.92
CA PHE A 509 8.47 3.43 14.98
C PHE A 509 8.79 4.44 13.87
N ILE A 510 8.32 4.18 12.64
CA ILE A 510 8.46 5.11 11.51
C ILE A 510 7.73 6.42 11.82
N GLN A 511 6.52 6.35 12.38
CA GLN A 511 5.77 7.54 12.80
C GLN A 511 6.54 8.36 13.84
N MET A 512 7.17 7.73 14.85
CA MET A 512 8.01 8.42 15.83
C MET A 512 9.16 9.19 15.16
N GLU A 513 9.80 8.61 14.15
CA GLU A 513 10.88 9.28 13.41
C GLU A 513 10.38 10.47 12.58
N LYS A 514 9.15 10.39 12.06
CA LYS A 514 8.48 11.52 11.39
C LYS A 514 8.16 12.64 12.39
N LEU A 515 7.62 12.30 13.56
CA LEU A 515 7.28 13.28 14.61
C LEU A 515 8.51 14.09 15.06
N GLU A 516 9.67 13.47 15.19
CA GLU A 516 10.91 14.17 15.60
C GLU A 516 11.42 15.21 14.58
N ARG A 517 10.85 15.24 13.37
CA ARG A 517 11.13 16.22 12.32
C ARG A 517 10.08 17.33 12.22
N LEU A 518 9.07 17.34 13.10
CA LEU A 518 8.03 18.36 13.11
C LEU A 518 8.57 19.76 13.45
N SER A 519 7.89 20.77 12.94
CA SER A 519 8.27 22.18 13.08
C SER A 519 8.27 22.68 14.53
N ILE A 520 7.44 22.06 15.39
CA ILE A 520 7.38 22.29 16.83
C ILE A 520 8.74 22.17 17.54
N PHE A 521 9.68 21.41 16.99
CA PHE A 521 11.02 21.20 17.56
C PHE A 521 12.08 22.21 17.11
N GLU A 522 11.78 23.04 16.10
CA GLU A 522 12.70 24.01 15.53
C GLU A 522 12.67 25.35 16.27
N ARG A 523 11.47 25.89 16.51
CA ARG A 523 11.24 27.15 17.22
C ARG A 523 9.83 27.24 17.77
N GLU A 524 9.69 27.80 18.97
CA GLU A 524 8.38 28.26 19.43
C GLU A 524 7.96 29.51 18.63
N PRO A 525 6.68 29.64 18.24
CA PRO A 525 6.16 30.85 17.61
C PRO A 525 6.36 32.07 18.51
N GLU A 526 6.81 33.19 17.93
CA GLU A 526 7.10 34.43 18.66
C GLU A 526 5.89 35.04 19.41
N THR A 527 4.68 34.58 19.11
CA THR A 527 3.42 35.20 19.56
C THR A 527 2.57 34.34 20.49
N ILE A 528 3.12 33.28 21.10
CA ILE A 528 2.39 32.52 22.15
C ILE A 528 2.41 33.35 23.45
N PRO A 529 1.26 33.85 23.94
CA PRO A 529 1.22 34.69 25.13
C PRO A 529 1.46 33.88 26.42
N GLU A 530 2.21 34.46 27.36
CA GLU A 530 2.33 33.91 28.72
C GLU A 530 1.00 33.99 29.47
N VAL A 531 0.76 33.07 30.39
CA VAL A 531 -0.51 32.94 31.11
C VAL A 531 -0.29 33.09 32.61
N ASP A 532 -0.93 34.09 33.21
CA ASP A 532 -1.13 34.17 34.66
C ASP A 532 -2.55 33.75 35.03
N PHE A 533 -2.74 33.34 36.28
CA PHE A 533 -4.06 33.05 36.84
C PHE A 533 -4.48 34.10 37.86
N TYR A 534 -5.79 34.32 37.95
CA TYR A 534 -6.39 35.11 39.02
C TYR A 534 -7.56 34.38 39.67
N VAL A 535 -7.90 34.79 40.88
CA VAL A 535 -9.08 34.32 41.63
C VAL A 535 -9.90 35.53 42.04
N ALA A 536 -11.21 35.46 41.76
CA ALA A 536 -12.16 36.48 42.18
C ALA A 536 -13.28 35.85 43.01
N GLU A 537 -13.63 36.48 44.14
CA GLU A 537 -14.82 36.15 44.91
C GLU A 537 -16.11 36.44 44.13
N CYS A 538 -16.06 37.42 43.22
CA CYS A 538 -17.12 37.73 42.29
C CYS A 538 -16.59 37.80 40.85
N SER A 539 -16.98 36.85 40.00
CA SER A 539 -16.46 36.79 38.62
C SER A 539 -17.03 37.90 37.73
N GLU A 540 -18.30 38.26 37.94
CA GLU A 540 -18.97 39.37 37.21
C GLU A 540 -18.39 40.75 37.58
N PHE A 541 -17.99 40.93 38.83
CA PHE A 541 -17.41 42.17 39.34
C PHE A 541 -16.17 41.86 40.20
N PRO A 542 -14.98 41.62 39.61
CA PRO A 542 -13.78 41.19 40.34
C PRO A 542 -13.33 42.16 41.46
N THR A 543 -13.75 43.42 41.40
CA THR A 543 -13.51 44.43 42.43
C THR A 543 -14.40 44.30 43.68
N LEU A 544 -15.43 43.44 43.65
CA LEU A 544 -16.35 43.20 44.75
C LEU A 544 -15.99 41.90 45.49
N GLY A 545 -15.15 42.03 46.52
CA GLY A 545 -14.74 40.92 47.40
C GLY A 545 -13.23 40.66 47.35
N GLU A 546 -12.83 39.44 47.69
CA GLU A 546 -11.44 38.98 47.61
C GLU A 546 -11.00 38.81 46.15
N TYR A 547 -9.83 39.35 45.80
CA TYR A 547 -9.24 39.29 44.48
C TYR A 547 -7.73 39.07 44.57
N TYR A 548 -7.19 38.14 43.78
CA TYR A 548 -5.78 37.77 43.75
C TYR A 548 -5.35 37.48 42.30
N ASP A 549 -4.22 38.02 41.84
CA ASP A 549 -3.68 37.84 40.49
C ASP A 549 -2.17 37.55 40.49
N GLY A 550 -1.60 37.29 39.30
CA GLY A 550 -0.21 36.87 39.14
C GLY A 550 0.08 35.51 39.76
N LEU A 551 -0.92 34.61 39.74
CA LEU A 551 -0.86 33.32 40.41
C LEU A 551 -0.47 32.22 39.43
N THR A 552 0.18 31.18 39.94
CA THR A 552 0.17 29.88 39.28
C THR A 552 -1.22 29.23 39.43
N LEU A 553 -1.56 28.29 38.54
CA LEU A 553 -2.80 27.52 38.63
C LEU A 553 -2.99 26.86 40.01
N ALA A 554 -1.92 26.27 40.56
CA ALA A 554 -1.98 25.60 41.85
C ALA A 554 -2.32 26.57 43.01
N GLU A 555 -1.75 27.77 42.98
CA GLU A 555 -2.05 28.83 43.95
C GLU A 555 -3.48 29.33 43.78
N ALA A 556 -3.92 29.56 42.54
CA ALA A 556 -5.28 29.98 42.24
C ALA A 556 -6.33 28.98 42.77
N ILE A 557 -6.09 27.68 42.60
CA ILE A 557 -6.99 26.64 43.13
C ILE A 557 -7.00 26.64 44.66
N ALA A 558 -5.83 26.72 45.29
CA ALA A 558 -5.73 26.74 46.75
C ALA A 558 -6.42 27.97 47.38
N ILE A 559 -6.42 29.11 46.68
CA ILE A 559 -7.13 30.32 47.10
C ILE A 559 -8.63 30.16 46.84
N TYR A 560 -9.04 29.74 45.64
CA TYR A 560 -10.44 29.52 45.26
C TYR A 560 -11.18 28.60 46.24
N GLU A 561 -10.52 27.54 46.73
CA GLU A 561 -11.10 26.62 47.71
C GLU A 561 -11.32 27.23 49.10
N LYS A 562 -10.52 28.22 49.48
CA LYS A 562 -10.65 28.91 50.78
C LYS A 562 -11.80 29.91 50.80
N ILE A 563 -12.23 30.41 49.64
CA ILE A 563 -13.35 31.35 49.54
C ILE A 563 -14.66 30.65 49.96
N PRO A 564 -15.34 31.10 51.04
CA PRO A 564 -16.54 30.44 51.55
C PRO A 564 -17.70 30.48 50.56
N GLY A 565 -18.31 29.31 50.27
CA GLY A 565 -19.45 29.22 49.35
C GLY A 565 -20.76 29.87 49.84
N GLU A 566 -20.80 30.29 51.11
CA GLU A 566 -21.97 30.96 51.72
C GLU A 566 -22.12 32.42 51.26
N ARG A 567 -21.10 33.01 50.62
CA ARG A 567 -21.13 34.37 50.07
C ARG A 567 -21.78 34.39 48.66
N LEU A 568 -23.03 33.91 48.61
CA LEU A 568 -23.84 33.54 47.43
C LEU A 568 -24.07 34.60 46.34
N ASN A 569 -23.61 35.84 46.51
CA ASN A 569 -23.91 36.92 45.57
C ASN A 569 -22.84 37.14 44.50
N GLY A 570 -21.64 36.55 44.65
CA GLY A 570 -20.50 36.87 43.80
C GLY A 570 -20.31 35.97 42.57
N VAL A 571 -20.72 34.69 42.62
CA VAL A 571 -20.24 33.67 41.67
C VAL A 571 -18.70 33.68 41.63
N LYS A 572 -18.05 33.06 42.62
CA LYS A 572 -16.58 33.00 42.64
C LYS A 572 -16.03 32.26 41.44
N GLY A 573 -14.85 32.65 41.00
CA GLY A 573 -14.21 32.10 39.81
C GLY A 573 -12.68 32.07 39.87
N ILE A 574 -12.11 31.27 38.97
CA ILE A 574 -10.71 31.32 38.59
C ILE A 574 -10.69 31.86 37.16
N GLY A 575 -9.79 32.78 36.85
CA GLY A 575 -9.58 33.26 35.49
C GLY A 575 -8.12 33.26 35.08
N ILE A 576 -7.91 33.58 33.81
CA ILE A 576 -6.61 33.67 33.14
C ILE A 576 -6.37 35.10 32.69
N ASP A 577 -5.11 35.51 32.69
CA ASP A 577 -4.63 36.76 32.14
C ASP A 577 -3.54 36.43 31.10
N LEU A 578 -3.79 36.76 29.84
CA LEU A 578 -2.81 36.55 28.77
C LEU A 578 -1.95 37.79 28.60
N HIS A 579 -0.64 37.63 28.74
CA HIS A 579 0.32 38.70 28.59
C HIS A 579 0.76 38.85 27.14
N PHE A 580 0.43 40.01 26.57
CA PHE A 580 0.89 40.44 25.26
C PHE A 580 1.86 41.62 25.40
N PRO A 581 2.77 41.84 24.43
CA PRO A 581 3.40 43.15 24.24
C PRO A 581 2.31 44.23 24.05
N ASP A 582 2.48 45.42 24.64
CA ASP A 582 1.44 46.46 24.84
C ASP A 582 0.42 46.67 23.66
N ASP A 583 -0.84 46.99 24.01
CA ASP A 583 -2.02 47.35 23.18
C ASP A 583 -2.85 46.22 22.49
N ASP A 584 -2.69 44.94 22.85
CA ASP A 584 -3.59 43.86 22.38
C ASP A 584 -4.97 43.93 23.09
N MET A 585 -6.10 43.85 22.37
CA MET A 585 -7.43 43.91 23.02
C MET A 585 -7.88 42.61 23.71
N TYR A 586 -7.17 41.50 23.46
CA TYR A 586 -7.25 40.29 24.26
C TYR A 586 -6.26 40.30 25.42
N SER A 587 -5.41 41.33 25.54
CA SER A 587 -4.74 41.60 26.81
C SER A 587 -5.82 41.86 27.85
N GLY A 588 -5.79 41.04 28.89
CA GLY A 588 -6.75 41.12 29.96
C GLY A 588 -7.36 39.79 30.35
N LYS A 589 -8.21 39.94 31.36
CA LYS A 589 -8.66 38.88 32.25
C LYS A 589 -9.90 38.21 31.69
N CYS A 590 -9.82 36.90 31.48
CA CYS A 590 -10.95 36.05 31.07
C CYS A 590 -11.26 35.03 32.16
N ASP A 591 -12.54 34.80 32.45
CA ASP A 591 -12.94 33.74 33.36
C ASP A 591 -12.63 32.37 32.74
N LEU A 592 -11.95 31.52 33.50
CA LEU A 592 -11.64 30.13 33.15
C LEU A 592 -12.68 29.19 33.76
N LEU A 593 -13.07 29.48 35.00
CA LEU A 593 -14.05 28.77 35.80
C LEU A 593 -14.93 29.79 36.51
N ALA A 594 -16.24 29.76 36.28
CA ALA A 594 -17.21 30.58 37.00
C ALA A 594 -18.31 29.69 37.57
N GLY A 595 -18.65 29.87 38.86
CA GLY A 595 -19.75 29.13 39.49
C GLY A 595 -19.55 27.60 39.50
N GLY A 596 -18.30 27.14 39.48
CA GLY A 596 -17.97 25.72 39.43
C GLY A 596 -18.08 25.06 38.05
N ARG A 597 -18.22 25.85 36.97
CA ARG A 597 -18.24 25.35 35.59
C ARG A 597 -17.18 26.05 34.75
N ILE A 598 -16.59 25.33 33.79
CA ILE A 598 -15.64 25.90 32.84
C ILE A 598 -16.38 26.80 31.85
N CYS A 599 -15.82 27.97 31.58
CA CYS A 599 -16.35 28.95 30.63
C CYS A 599 -15.96 28.60 29.18
N ARG A 600 -16.35 27.40 28.71
CA ARG A 600 -15.94 26.87 27.39
C ARG A 600 -16.34 27.75 26.21
N GLU A 601 -17.50 28.42 26.28
CA GLU A 601 -18.02 29.25 25.19
C GLU A 601 -17.02 30.31 24.73
N MET A 602 -16.35 31.01 25.66
CA MET A 602 -15.36 32.02 25.32
C MET A 602 -13.98 31.41 25.03
N LEU A 603 -13.59 30.37 25.77
CA LEU A 603 -12.28 29.71 25.63
C LEU A 603 -12.13 29.00 24.28
N ASP A 604 -13.19 28.35 23.81
CA ASP A 604 -13.19 27.59 22.56
C ASP A 604 -13.41 28.51 21.34
N ALA A 605 -14.07 29.66 21.53
CA ALA A 605 -14.34 30.62 20.47
C ALA A 605 -13.16 31.52 20.10
N VAL A 606 -12.19 31.71 21.01
CA VAL A 606 -11.01 32.55 20.76
C VAL A 606 -9.79 31.65 20.52
N PRO A 607 -9.21 31.64 19.30
CA PRO A 607 -8.06 30.80 18.97
C PRO A 607 -6.89 30.93 19.95
N ARG A 608 -6.61 32.16 20.43
CA ARG A 608 -5.54 32.43 21.41
C ARG A 608 -5.72 31.67 22.72
N TYR A 609 -6.95 31.45 23.20
CA TYR A 609 -7.20 30.65 24.40
C TYR A 609 -7.20 29.15 24.07
N LYS A 610 -7.90 28.76 22.99
CA LYS A 610 -8.03 27.37 22.53
C LYS A 610 -6.67 26.71 22.24
N GLU A 611 -5.78 27.42 21.56
CA GLU A 611 -4.48 26.93 21.11
C GLU A 611 -3.42 26.99 22.23
N ASN A 612 -3.60 27.86 23.24
CA ASN A 612 -2.61 28.02 24.31
C ASN A 612 -2.54 26.76 25.20
N ARG A 613 -1.33 26.21 25.28
CA ARG A 613 -1.03 24.95 25.97
C ARG A 613 -1.30 25.03 27.48
N GLU A 614 -0.91 26.11 28.13
CA GLU A 614 -1.09 26.28 29.58
C GLU A 614 -2.56 26.50 29.92
N VAL A 615 -3.31 27.22 29.08
CA VAL A 615 -4.78 27.33 29.21
C VAL A 615 -5.44 25.96 29.11
N ARG A 616 -5.10 25.15 28.09
CA ARG A 616 -5.66 23.80 27.91
C ARG A 616 -5.35 22.88 29.10
N LYS A 617 -4.11 22.90 29.59
CA LYS A 617 -3.70 22.16 30.80
C LYS A 617 -4.53 22.59 32.01
N ALA A 618 -4.75 23.90 32.17
CA ALA A 618 -5.54 24.43 33.27
C ALA A 618 -7.02 24.06 33.21
N VAL A 619 -7.67 24.19 32.05
CA VAL A 619 -9.05 23.73 31.83
C VAL A 619 -9.17 22.27 32.23
N LYS A 620 -8.33 21.41 31.68
CA LYS A 620 -8.34 19.97 31.94
C LYS A 620 -8.14 19.64 33.42
N TYR A 621 -7.19 20.31 34.08
CA TYR A 621 -6.97 20.11 35.51
C TYR A 621 -8.22 20.45 36.31
N LEU A 622 -8.84 21.60 36.04
CA LEU A 622 -10.02 22.07 36.75
C LEU A 622 -11.23 21.16 36.51
N GLU A 623 -11.46 20.71 35.27
CA GLU A 623 -12.53 19.75 34.94
C GLU A 623 -12.40 18.48 35.78
N ASN A 624 -11.21 17.89 35.81
CA ASN A 624 -10.95 16.69 36.59
C ASN A 624 -11.08 16.92 38.10
N HIS A 625 -10.63 18.07 38.59
CA HIS A 625 -10.68 18.43 40.01
C HIS A 625 -12.12 18.63 40.50
N PHE A 626 -12.98 19.29 39.71
CA PHE A 626 -14.37 19.56 40.09
C PHE A 626 -15.32 18.40 39.82
N ASN A 627 -15.15 17.63 38.73
CA ASN A 627 -15.94 16.42 38.46
C ASN A 627 -15.75 15.37 39.58
N LYS A 628 -14.51 15.15 40.05
CA LYS A 628 -14.23 14.25 41.19
C LYS A 628 -14.94 14.69 42.47
N LYS A 629 -15.08 16.01 42.72
CA LYS A 629 -15.79 16.52 43.91
C LYS A 629 -17.30 16.33 43.85
N GLU A 630 -17.92 16.45 42.68
CA GLU A 630 -19.36 16.16 42.53
C GLU A 630 -19.67 14.69 42.83
N GLU A 631 -18.88 13.74 42.32
CA GLU A 631 -19.03 12.30 42.60
C GLU A 631 -18.82 11.96 44.09
N LEU A 632 -17.82 12.58 44.74
CA LEU A 632 -17.56 12.45 46.18
C LEU A 632 -18.63 13.12 47.06
N SER A 633 -19.40 14.07 46.51
CA SER A 633 -20.52 14.72 47.21
C SER A 633 -21.81 13.91 47.14
N LEU A 634 -22.05 13.23 46.00
CA LEU A 634 -23.21 12.35 45.77
C LEU A 634 -23.10 11.00 46.49
N SER A 635 -21.89 10.55 46.80
CA SER A 635 -21.61 9.30 47.54
C SER A 635 -21.67 9.43 49.07
N LYS A 636 -21.85 10.64 49.62
CA LYS A 636 -22.07 10.82 51.06
C LYS A 636 -23.52 10.45 51.42
N PRO A 637 -23.77 9.55 52.39
CA PRO A 637 -25.14 9.20 52.76
C PRO A 637 -25.87 10.43 53.30
N LYS A 638 -27.03 10.75 52.72
CA LYS A 638 -27.94 11.79 53.22
C LYS A 638 -28.21 11.51 54.71
N LYS A 639 -27.74 12.38 55.60
CA LYS A 639 -28.13 12.36 57.01
C LYS A 639 -29.66 12.47 57.06
N GLN A 640 -30.32 11.45 57.59
CA GLN A 640 -31.74 11.51 57.91
C GLN A 640 -31.98 12.68 58.88
N GLU A 641 -32.67 13.71 58.41
CA GLU A 641 -33.25 14.72 59.28
C GLU A 641 -34.26 14.03 60.20
N GLN A 642 -33.94 13.98 61.50
CA GLN A 642 -34.92 13.59 62.51
C GLN A 642 -35.94 14.73 62.62
N ALA A 643 -37.19 14.44 62.26
CA ALA A 643 -38.32 15.33 62.49
C ALA A 643 -38.41 15.70 63.99
N PRO A 644 -38.68 16.97 64.32
CA PRO A 644 -38.79 17.40 65.71
C PRO A 644 -40.01 16.72 66.37
N ARG A 645 -39.80 16.13 67.55
CA ARG A 645 -40.89 15.68 68.42
C ARG A 645 -41.52 16.90 69.10
N LEU A 646 -42.86 16.93 69.06
CA LEU A 646 -43.79 17.90 69.65
C LEU A 646 -43.40 18.44 71.03
#